data_AF-A0A535JW31-F1
#
_entry.id   AF-A0A535JW31-F1
#
_cell.length_a   1.000
_cell.length_b   1.000
_cell.length_c   1.000
_cell.angle_alpha   90.00
_cell.angle_beta   90.00
_cell.angle_gamma   90.00
#
_symmetry.space_group_name_H-M   'P 1'
#
loop_
_entity.id
_entity.type
_entity.pdbx_description
1 polymer ?
#
loop_
_entity_poly.entity_id
_entity_poly.type
_entity_poly.pdbx_seq_one_letter_code
_entity_poly.pdbx_strand_id
1 'polypeptide(L)'
;MRELYQVVEVGPAWYQENIPCQEACPVKTNCRGYLNLAAAGEYEKGWELALDPNPMASICGSVCAAPCETACRRKEVDKPLSIRYVKKFLSDWAHENVELDGGRRYTQPPPPVFGPPRGKVAIVGAGCAGLSAASDLAKLGFGVTVFDALDQAGGTQLAGVPPFRLPREVIDRDINGIVNENVELRLSTYVGRDVSLRQLHDEYDAVLVAAGCFEPNYPRIKGEDAPGVMAGIVFLERAYRGRPLEVGKSVIVLGGGYTAMDCASTSWRLGADSVVIAYRRSRDEMVVDEEELTETEREGMEFVYLISPVEILTDPNGHVRGMVFVRNKLGEPDKSGRRAPEPIQGSEFEIPCDTVLLALGQAPDTTWLAADFPEFRVKRWTEIKVDPETYQTVVPKIFIGGDYRTAPSTIIEAVADGRAAAQQMARFLDENAIAVNVPEYHEVVTLRRSSTPDNIGMIALEGEMARIYHNMSVDYDRIPRQEMPKLAKKDRRGLFLEVNQGYTEAQAVAESDRCLKCNFNIEIIGELCIICGGCVDVCPMDVIHMVDMSDIVDDGSIPAVGAAKKWENGVAFFLDETACIRCALCIIRCPTDAITMNRYGTVMPAVGNVLPKESIDDEIHLDLTVGAKKAVRPLPLYDPSLAAGYKPVLNGHVPNGNGHKPQVKEKELTH
;
A
#
# COMPACT_ATOMS: atom_id res chain seq x y z
N MET A 1 2.01 8.51 34.80
CA MET A 1 1.84 7.19 34.17
C MET A 1 3.23 6.58 34.06
N ARG A 2 3.44 5.33 34.48
CA ARG A 2 4.68 4.61 34.15
C ARG A 2 4.54 4.21 32.68
N GLU A 3 5.33 4.78 31.79
CA GLU A 3 5.50 4.20 30.46
C GLU A 3 6.31 2.92 30.66
N LEU A 4 5.66 1.77 30.48
CA LEU A 4 6.30 0.47 30.59
C LEU A 4 6.98 0.21 29.25
N TYR A 5 8.30 0.37 29.19
CA TYR A 5 9.10 -0.08 28.06
C TYR A 5 9.12 -1.62 28.06
N GLN A 6 8.94 -2.22 26.89
CA GLN A 6 9.04 -3.67 26.71
C GLN A 6 10.42 -4.01 26.12
N VAL A 7 11.15 -4.88 26.80
CA VAL A 7 12.40 -5.44 26.25
C VAL A 7 12.07 -6.48 25.19
N VAL A 8 12.65 -6.37 24.00
CA VAL A 8 12.47 -7.29 22.89
C VAL A 8 13.81 -7.95 22.56
N GLU A 9 13.81 -9.27 22.36
CA GLU A 9 14.99 -9.99 21.90
C GLU A 9 15.28 -9.63 20.44
N VAL A 10 16.52 -9.19 20.17
CA VAL A 10 16.95 -8.80 18.82
C VAL A 10 17.45 -10.06 18.07
N GLY A 11 16.74 -10.43 17.01
CA GLY A 11 17.10 -11.53 16.12
C GLY A 11 16.69 -11.27 14.66
N PRO A 12 16.86 -12.25 13.75
CA PRO A 12 16.51 -12.10 12.33
C PRO A 12 15.09 -11.58 12.08
N ALA A 13 14.11 -12.12 12.82
CA ALA A 13 12.72 -11.69 12.72
C ALA A 13 12.54 -10.23 13.13
N TRP A 14 13.22 -9.80 14.20
CA TRP A 14 13.19 -8.41 14.64
C TRP A 14 13.73 -7.46 13.57
N TYR A 15 14.91 -7.75 12.99
CA TYR A 15 15.49 -6.88 11.96
C TYR A 15 14.58 -6.72 10.73
N GLN A 16 13.81 -7.76 10.41
CA GLN A 16 12.83 -7.72 9.35
C GLN A 16 11.63 -6.87 9.75
N GLU A 17 10.95 -7.20 10.84
CA GLU A 17 9.77 -6.49 11.32
C GLU A 17 10.06 -5.00 11.60
N ASN A 18 11.31 -4.68 11.96
CA ASN A 18 11.79 -3.32 12.20
C ASN A 18 11.94 -2.45 10.93
N ILE A 19 11.50 -2.95 9.76
CA ILE A 19 11.24 -2.17 8.54
C ILE A 19 9.72 -2.13 8.32
N PRO A 20 8.99 -1.22 8.99
CA PRO A 20 7.53 -1.32 9.12
C PRO A 20 6.79 -1.21 7.79
N CYS A 21 7.29 -0.37 6.87
CA CYS A 21 6.64 -0.15 5.58
C CYS A 21 6.72 -1.37 4.66
N GLN A 22 7.81 -2.14 4.71
CA GLN A 22 7.95 -3.38 3.97
C GLN A 22 7.16 -4.51 4.64
N GLU A 23 7.17 -4.57 5.97
CA GLU A 23 6.42 -5.57 6.71
C GLU A 23 4.92 -5.45 6.50
N ALA A 24 4.39 -4.23 6.54
CA ALA A 24 2.99 -3.95 6.30
C ALA A 24 2.55 -4.16 4.84
N CYS A 25 3.48 -4.24 3.89
CA CYS A 25 3.14 -4.51 2.50
C CYS A 25 2.83 -6.01 2.31
N PRO A 26 1.63 -6.40 1.87
CA PRO A 26 1.28 -7.82 1.72
C PRO A 26 2.23 -8.62 0.83
N VAL A 27 2.78 -7.98 -0.22
CA VAL A 27 3.76 -8.59 -1.14
C VAL A 27 5.21 -8.36 -0.75
N LYS A 28 5.44 -7.72 0.41
CA LYS A 28 6.77 -7.43 0.98
C LYS A 28 7.68 -6.58 0.09
N THR A 29 7.10 -5.65 -0.69
CA THR A 29 7.85 -4.71 -1.54
C THR A 29 8.90 -3.94 -0.74
N ASN A 30 10.14 -3.87 -1.26
CA ASN A 30 11.21 -3.04 -0.70
C ASN A 30 10.95 -1.54 -0.92
N CYS A 31 9.97 -0.99 -0.19
CA CYS A 31 9.52 0.40 -0.30
C CYS A 31 10.67 1.39 -0.11
N ARG A 32 11.48 1.13 0.92
CA ARG A 32 12.65 1.95 1.26
C ARG A 32 13.68 1.97 0.13
N GLY A 33 13.98 0.83 -0.46
CA GLY A 33 14.99 0.71 -1.51
C GLY A 33 14.65 1.57 -2.72
N TYR A 34 13.42 1.48 -3.24
CA TYR A 34 13.04 2.30 -4.39
C TYR A 34 12.91 3.79 -4.05
N LEU A 35 12.54 4.14 -2.81
CA LEU A 35 12.56 5.54 -2.35
C LEU A 35 14.00 6.07 -2.34
N ASN A 36 14.95 5.31 -1.80
CA ASN A 36 16.36 5.70 -1.80
C ASN A 36 16.91 5.87 -3.22
N LEU A 37 16.53 4.98 -4.15
CA LEU A 37 16.91 5.08 -5.56
C LEU A 37 16.27 6.32 -6.22
N ALA A 38 15.01 6.61 -5.92
CA ALA A 38 14.34 7.83 -6.39
C ALA A 38 15.02 9.09 -5.86
N ALA A 39 15.39 9.14 -4.57
CA ALA A 39 16.16 10.23 -3.99
C ALA A 39 17.53 10.41 -4.67
N ALA A 40 18.16 9.31 -5.07
CA ALA A 40 19.44 9.31 -5.79
C ALA A 40 19.33 9.64 -7.30
N GLY A 41 18.11 9.77 -7.83
CA GLY A 41 17.88 9.97 -9.28
C GLY A 41 18.02 8.70 -10.14
N GLU A 42 18.13 7.53 -9.52
CA GLU A 42 18.27 6.22 -10.18
C GLU A 42 16.87 5.63 -10.44
N TYR A 43 16.04 6.34 -11.19
CA TYR A 43 14.60 6.06 -11.34
C TYR A 43 14.29 4.71 -11.99
N GLU A 44 15.05 4.30 -13.01
CA GLU A 44 14.86 3.01 -13.69
C GLU A 44 15.05 1.84 -12.72
N LYS A 45 16.17 1.84 -11.96
CA LYS A 45 16.42 0.82 -10.92
C LYS A 45 15.40 0.88 -9.79
N GLY A 46 14.97 2.09 -9.42
CA GLY A 46 13.90 2.28 -8.44
C GLY A 46 12.59 1.62 -8.90
N TRP A 47 12.27 1.75 -10.19
CA TRP A 47 11.10 1.11 -10.79
C TRP A 47 11.23 -0.41 -10.85
N GLU A 48 12.38 -0.94 -11.29
CA GLU A 48 12.67 -2.38 -11.28
C GLU A 48 12.49 -2.99 -9.87
N LEU A 49 13.01 -2.31 -8.84
CA LEU A 49 12.89 -2.75 -7.45
C LEU A 49 11.45 -2.68 -6.92
N ALA A 50 10.64 -1.72 -7.39
CA ALA A 50 9.22 -1.65 -7.05
C ALA A 50 8.41 -2.78 -7.71
N LEU A 51 8.84 -3.23 -8.89
CA LEU A 51 8.23 -4.30 -9.68
C LEU A 51 8.58 -5.70 -9.20
N ASP A 52 9.79 -5.89 -8.67
CA ASP A 52 10.36 -7.21 -8.41
C ASP A 52 9.39 -8.19 -7.67
N PRO A 53 8.83 -7.82 -6.50
CA PRO A 53 7.82 -8.64 -5.83
C PRO A 53 6.37 -8.26 -6.21
N ASN A 54 6.16 -7.25 -7.05
CA ASN A 54 4.83 -6.72 -7.33
C ASN A 54 4.60 -6.52 -8.83
N PRO A 55 4.03 -7.52 -9.53
CA PRO A 55 3.74 -7.39 -10.95
C PRO A 55 2.64 -6.36 -11.28
N MET A 56 1.94 -5.84 -10.26
CA MET A 56 0.90 -4.81 -10.36
C MET A 56 1.36 -3.46 -9.80
N ALA A 57 2.65 -3.13 -9.93
CA ALA A 57 3.22 -1.95 -9.30
C ALA A 57 2.67 -0.64 -9.88
N SER A 58 2.33 -0.57 -11.18
CA SER A 58 1.79 0.65 -11.79
C SER A 58 0.39 0.93 -11.26
N ILE A 59 -0.49 -0.08 -11.27
CA ILE A 59 -1.83 -0.01 -10.66
C ILE A 59 -1.74 0.36 -9.18
N CYS A 60 -0.84 -0.30 -8.45
CA CYS A 60 -0.63 0.00 -7.03
C CYS A 60 -0.09 1.41 -6.79
N GLY A 61 0.66 1.99 -7.72
CA GLY A 61 1.07 3.40 -7.67
C GLY A 61 -0.12 4.34 -7.74
N SER A 62 -1.16 3.98 -8.50
CA SER A 62 -2.34 4.83 -8.67
C SER A 62 -3.37 4.69 -7.54
N VAL A 63 -3.69 3.45 -7.11
CA VAL A 63 -4.88 3.19 -6.28
C VAL A 63 -4.67 2.22 -5.10
N CYS A 64 -3.43 1.87 -4.74
CA CYS A 64 -3.19 1.00 -3.58
C CYS A 64 -3.72 1.63 -2.28
N ALA A 65 -4.22 0.79 -1.36
CA ALA A 65 -4.59 1.20 0.01
C ALA A 65 -3.39 1.65 0.87
N ALA A 66 -2.17 1.45 0.36
CA ALA A 66 -0.92 1.93 0.94
C ALA A 66 -0.70 1.58 2.43
N PRO A 67 -0.87 0.31 2.86
CA PRO A 67 -0.64 -0.07 4.27
C PRO A 67 0.79 0.25 4.75
N CYS A 68 1.74 0.29 3.82
CA CYS A 68 3.11 0.74 4.04
C CYS A 68 3.23 2.18 4.56
N GLU A 69 2.30 3.08 4.20
CA GLU A 69 2.27 4.47 4.68
C GLU A 69 1.68 4.53 6.09
N THR A 70 0.63 3.76 6.38
CA THR A 70 0.04 3.64 7.73
C THR A 70 1.05 3.12 8.76
N ALA A 71 1.90 2.17 8.35
CA ALA A 71 2.95 1.60 9.18
C ALA A 71 4.23 2.46 9.22
N CYS A 72 4.38 3.46 8.34
CA CYS A 72 5.61 4.23 8.21
C CYS A 72 6.02 4.89 9.53
N ARG A 73 7.24 4.62 10.01
CA ARG A 73 7.79 5.17 11.27
C ARG A 73 7.80 6.71 11.29
N ARG A 74 7.95 7.35 10.13
CA ARG A 74 8.02 8.81 10.01
C ARG A 74 6.77 9.52 10.55
N LYS A 75 5.63 8.84 10.68
CA LYS A 75 4.41 9.39 11.29
C LYS A 75 4.60 9.84 12.75
N GLU A 76 5.56 9.26 13.48
CA GLU A 76 5.90 9.66 14.85
C GLU A 76 6.72 10.97 14.90
N VAL A 77 7.24 11.42 13.75
CA VAL A 77 8.01 12.67 13.61
C VAL A 77 7.12 13.78 13.04
N ASP A 78 6.49 13.54 11.89
CA ASP A 78 5.63 14.50 11.21
C ASP A 78 4.45 13.84 10.48
N LYS A 79 4.66 13.32 9.28
CA LYS A 79 3.68 12.66 8.42
C LYS A 79 4.36 11.47 7.74
N PRO A 80 3.65 10.36 7.49
CA PRO A 80 4.22 9.25 6.75
C PRO A 80 4.72 9.68 5.36
N LEU A 81 5.62 8.88 4.77
CA LEU A 81 6.03 9.08 3.38
C LEU A 81 4.86 8.77 2.44
N SER A 82 4.76 9.49 1.32
CA SER A 82 3.86 9.17 0.20
C SER A 82 4.45 8.07 -0.70
N ILE A 83 4.66 6.90 -0.10
CA ILE A 83 5.26 5.71 -0.71
C ILE A 83 4.53 5.28 -2.00
N ARG A 84 3.19 5.37 -2.02
CA ARG A 84 2.35 5.07 -3.18
C ARG A 84 2.63 6.02 -4.34
N TYR A 85 2.73 7.32 -4.06
CA TYR A 85 2.87 8.33 -5.10
C TYR A 85 4.28 8.43 -5.67
N VAL A 86 5.31 8.11 -4.88
CA VAL A 86 6.66 7.90 -5.45
C VAL A 86 6.66 6.69 -6.39
N LYS A 87 5.95 5.60 -6.05
CA LYS A 87 5.80 4.45 -6.95
C LYS A 87 5.09 4.82 -8.25
N LYS A 88 4.02 5.64 -8.20
CA LYS A 88 3.38 6.20 -9.41
C LYS A 88 4.38 6.98 -10.25
N PHE A 89 5.14 7.89 -9.64
CA PHE A 89 6.18 8.65 -10.34
C PHE A 89 7.19 7.73 -11.03
N LEU A 90 7.73 6.73 -10.34
CA LEU A 90 8.68 5.78 -10.93
C LEU A 90 8.07 5.01 -12.10
N SER A 91 6.83 4.54 -11.96
CA SER A 91 6.07 3.91 -13.04
C SER A 91 5.91 4.83 -14.25
N ASP A 92 5.40 6.04 -14.03
CA ASP A 92 5.13 7.00 -15.11
C ASP A 92 6.44 7.43 -15.80
N TRP A 93 7.48 7.75 -15.03
CA TRP A 93 8.80 8.11 -15.54
C TRP A 93 9.42 6.99 -16.39
N ALA A 94 9.36 5.73 -15.92
CA ALA A 94 9.95 4.62 -16.66
C ALA A 94 9.26 4.39 -18.01
N HIS A 95 7.93 4.47 -18.07
CA HIS A 95 7.18 4.29 -19.31
C HIS A 95 7.33 5.46 -20.29
N GLU A 96 7.73 6.64 -19.82
CA GLU A 96 8.01 7.81 -20.63
C GLU A 96 9.46 7.89 -21.12
N ASN A 97 10.42 7.38 -20.34
CA ASN A 97 11.85 7.64 -20.55
C ASN A 97 12.69 6.38 -20.87
N VAL A 98 12.19 5.18 -20.59
CA VAL A 98 12.93 3.92 -20.84
C VAL A 98 12.49 3.30 -22.17
N GLU A 99 13.42 3.25 -23.12
CA GLU A 99 13.29 2.51 -24.38
C GLU A 99 14.05 1.18 -24.26
N LEU A 100 13.37 0.07 -24.58
CA LEU A 100 14.00 -1.24 -24.72
C LEU A 100 14.61 -1.38 -26.13
N ASP A 101 15.57 -2.29 -26.24
CA ASP A 101 16.18 -2.67 -27.52
C ASP A 101 15.13 -2.95 -28.60
N GLY A 102 15.33 -2.37 -29.78
CA GLY A 102 14.37 -2.44 -30.89
C GLY A 102 13.25 -1.41 -30.84
N GLY A 103 13.36 -0.37 -30.00
CA GLY A 103 12.42 0.75 -29.92
C GLY A 103 11.08 0.38 -29.27
N ARG A 104 11.05 -0.73 -28.52
CA ARG A 104 9.88 -1.14 -27.75
C ARG A 104 9.86 -0.33 -26.45
N ARG A 105 8.68 0.10 -26.01
CA ARG A 105 8.54 0.70 -24.67
C ARG A 105 8.74 -0.37 -23.60
N TYR A 106 9.19 0.04 -22.42
CA TYR A 106 9.36 -0.84 -21.27
C TYR A 106 8.07 -1.63 -20.94
N THR A 107 8.18 -2.96 -20.81
CA THR A 107 7.06 -3.88 -20.54
C THR A 107 7.44 -4.90 -19.47
N GLN A 108 8.17 -4.52 -18.41
CA GLN A 108 8.77 -5.41 -17.40
C GLN A 108 9.85 -6.37 -17.95
N PRO A 109 10.83 -6.81 -17.12
CA PRO A 109 11.84 -7.77 -17.56
C PRO A 109 11.18 -9.13 -17.80
N PRO A 110 11.41 -9.80 -18.95
CA PRO A 110 10.92 -11.15 -19.16
C PRO A 110 11.57 -12.12 -18.16
N PRO A 111 10.87 -13.19 -17.74
CA PRO A 111 11.50 -14.23 -16.96
C PRO A 111 12.68 -14.84 -17.74
N PRO A 112 13.67 -15.44 -17.05
CA PRO A 112 14.69 -16.22 -17.73
C PRO A 112 14.02 -17.28 -18.61
N VAL A 113 14.40 -17.34 -19.88
CA VAL A 113 13.87 -18.34 -20.81
C VAL A 113 14.43 -19.70 -20.37
N PHE A 114 13.61 -20.46 -19.66
CA PHE A 114 13.81 -21.91 -19.52
C PHE A 114 13.37 -22.60 -20.81
N GLY A 115 13.79 -23.85 -21.02
CA GLY A 115 13.32 -24.66 -22.15
C GLY A 115 11.80 -24.87 -22.16
N PRO A 116 11.25 -25.80 -22.97
CA PRO A 116 9.81 -26.04 -23.03
C PRO A 116 9.18 -26.16 -21.63
N PRO A 117 7.97 -25.62 -21.39
CA PRO A 117 7.43 -25.51 -20.05
C PRO A 117 7.40 -26.86 -19.34
N ARG A 118 7.82 -26.87 -18.08
CA ARG A 118 7.92 -28.11 -17.28
C ARG A 118 6.58 -28.66 -16.79
N GLY A 119 5.50 -27.93 -17.02
CA GLY A 119 4.12 -28.28 -16.70
C GLY A 119 3.16 -27.21 -17.21
N LYS A 120 1.87 -27.54 -17.30
CA LYS A 120 0.80 -26.65 -17.77
C LYS A 120 -0.16 -26.30 -16.65
N VAL A 121 -0.43 -25.01 -16.46
CA VAL A 121 -1.35 -24.50 -15.45
C VAL A 121 -2.48 -23.71 -16.11
N ALA A 122 -3.71 -23.95 -15.67
CA ALA A 122 -4.86 -23.10 -16.00
C ALA A 122 -5.17 -22.16 -14.84
N ILE A 123 -5.50 -20.91 -15.15
CA ILE A 123 -5.96 -19.92 -14.17
C ILE A 123 -7.32 -19.40 -14.64
N VAL A 124 -8.32 -19.43 -13.77
CA VAL A 124 -9.67 -18.90 -14.03
C VAL A 124 -9.78 -17.52 -13.37
N GLY A 125 -9.75 -16.47 -14.18
CA GLY A 125 -9.79 -15.07 -13.78
C GLY A 125 -8.47 -14.34 -14.06
N ALA A 126 -8.53 -13.30 -14.89
CA ALA A 126 -7.47 -12.37 -15.22
C ALA A 126 -7.55 -11.08 -14.38
N GLY A 127 -7.95 -11.20 -13.11
CA GLY A 127 -7.83 -10.13 -12.12
C GLY A 127 -6.45 -10.10 -11.45
N CYS A 128 -6.27 -9.25 -10.42
CA CYS A 128 -4.99 -9.07 -9.73
C CYS A 128 -4.37 -10.40 -9.26
N ALA A 129 -5.15 -11.27 -8.61
CA ALA A 129 -4.67 -12.54 -8.09
C ALA A 129 -4.23 -13.50 -9.19
N GLY A 130 -5.07 -13.71 -10.21
CA GLY A 130 -4.77 -14.64 -11.30
C GLY A 130 -3.60 -14.19 -12.17
N LEU A 131 -3.51 -12.90 -12.49
CA LEU A 131 -2.39 -12.34 -13.25
C LEU A 131 -1.07 -12.36 -12.45
N SER A 132 -1.12 -12.08 -11.14
CA SER A 132 0.08 -12.18 -10.30
C SER A 132 0.55 -13.62 -10.16
N ALA A 133 -0.39 -14.57 -10.04
CA ALA A 133 -0.08 -16.00 -10.04
C ALA A 133 0.53 -16.44 -11.39
N ALA A 134 -0.01 -15.94 -12.51
CA ALA A 134 0.54 -16.22 -13.84
C ALA A 134 1.98 -15.72 -13.97
N SER A 135 2.26 -14.50 -13.49
CA SER A 135 3.62 -13.93 -13.49
C SER A 135 4.60 -14.80 -12.71
N ASP A 136 4.27 -15.16 -11.46
CA ASP A 136 5.15 -15.96 -10.59
C ASP A 136 5.34 -17.39 -11.14
N LEU A 137 4.29 -18.05 -11.63
CA LEU A 137 4.39 -19.38 -12.24
C LEU A 137 5.22 -19.37 -13.54
N ALA A 138 5.09 -18.33 -14.36
CA ALA A 138 5.89 -18.18 -15.57
C ALA A 138 7.38 -17.94 -15.25
N LYS A 139 7.69 -17.16 -14.21
CA LYS A 139 9.07 -17.01 -13.68
C LYS A 139 9.66 -18.33 -13.21
N LEU A 140 8.82 -19.25 -12.74
CA LEU A 140 9.18 -20.61 -12.35
C LEU A 140 9.18 -21.61 -13.51
N GLY A 141 9.00 -21.17 -14.77
CA GLY A 141 9.11 -22.02 -15.96
C GLY A 141 7.88 -22.87 -16.29
N PHE A 142 6.71 -22.54 -15.75
CA PHE A 142 5.45 -23.20 -16.11
C PHE A 142 4.76 -22.47 -17.27
N GLY A 143 4.04 -23.23 -18.09
CA GLY A 143 3.20 -22.70 -19.17
C GLY A 143 1.82 -22.40 -18.62
N VAL A 144 1.39 -21.15 -18.67
CA VAL A 144 0.16 -20.68 -18.01
C VAL A 144 -0.85 -20.24 -19.06
N THR A 145 -2.07 -20.76 -18.97
CA THR A 145 -3.23 -20.23 -19.71
C THR A 145 -4.21 -19.59 -18.73
N VAL A 146 -4.47 -18.29 -18.89
CA VAL A 146 -5.44 -17.55 -18.07
C VAL A 146 -6.74 -17.41 -18.85
N PHE A 147 -7.84 -17.91 -18.31
CA PHE A 147 -9.18 -17.81 -18.86
C PHE A 147 -9.95 -16.71 -18.15
N ASP A 148 -10.56 -15.78 -18.89
CA ASP A 148 -11.40 -14.73 -18.30
C ASP A 148 -12.69 -14.54 -19.08
N ALA A 149 -13.77 -14.28 -18.35
CA ALA A 149 -15.11 -14.04 -18.88
C ALA A 149 -15.22 -12.69 -19.61
N LEU A 150 -14.44 -11.69 -19.20
CA LEU A 150 -14.35 -10.39 -19.83
C LEU A 150 -13.53 -10.48 -21.12
N ASP A 151 -13.82 -9.56 -22.05
CA ASP A 151 -13.11 -9.36 -23.31
C ASP A 151 -11.77 -8.64 -23.14
N GLN A 152 -11.43 -8.21 -21.93
CA GLN A 152 -10.20 -7.52 -21.56
C GLN A 152 -9.75 -8.02 -20.18
N ALA A 153 -8.45 -8.24 -20.03
CA ALA A 153 -7.87 -8.62 -18.75
C ALA A 153 -7.90 -7.44 -17.77
N GLY A 154 -7.89 -7.76 -16.48
CA GLY A 154 -7.91 -6.82 -15.38
C GLY A 154 -9.02 -7.10 -14.36
N GLY A 155 -10.09 -7.84 -14.67
CA GLY A 155 -11.13 -8.13 -13.68
C GLY A 155 -11.68 -6.86 -13.01
N THR A 156 -11.74 -6.81 -11.67
CA THR A 156 -12.33 -5.69 -10.92
C THR A 156 -11.59 -4.35 -11.06
N GLN A 157 -10.27 -4.32 -11.31
CA GLN A 157 -9.57 -3.05 -11.59
C GLN A 157 -10.01 -2.43 -12.93
N LEU A 158 -10.40 -3.26 -13.89
CA LEU A 158 -10.98 -2.80 -15.16
C LEU A 158 -12.47 -2.45 -15.00
N ALA A 159 -13.24 -3.34 -14.37
CA ALA A 159 -14.69 -3.24 -14.30
C ALA A 159 -15.21 -2.31 -13.20
N GLY A 160 -14.52 -2.23 -12.06
CA GLY A 160 -15.00 -1.57 -10.85
C GLY A 160 -14.22 -0.32 -10.45
N VAL A 161 -12.92 -0.24 -10.73
CA VAL A 161 -12.11 0.94 -10.35
C VAL A 161 -12.28 2.05 -11.40
N PRO A 162 -12.55 3.31 -10.98
CA PRO A 162 -12.80 4.39 -11.92
C PRO A 162 -11.59 4.79 -12.77
N PRO A 163 -11.76 5.11 -14.07
CA PRO A 163 -10.67 5.58 -14.93
C PRO A 163 -10.03 6.88 -14.44
N PHE A 164 -10.81 7.73 -13.75
CA PHE A 164 -10.30 8.98 -13.16
C PHE A 164 -9.42 8.75 -11.92
N ARG A 165 -9.33 7.52 -11.39
CA ARG A 165 -8.40 7.11 -10.32
C ARG A 165 -7.30 6.19 -10.87
N LEU A 166 -7.68 5.31 -11.79
CA LEU A 166 -6.82 4.32 -12.42
C LEU A 166 -7.02 4.39 -13.94
N PRO A 167 -6.19 5.17 -14.65
CA PRO A 167 -6.25 5.24 -16.10
C PRO A 167 -6.10 3.85 -16.74
N ARG A 168 -6.74 3.62 -17.89
CA ARG A 168 -6.81 2.29 -18.51
C ARG A 168 -5.45 1.84 -19.03
N GLU A 169 -4.67 2.78 -19.54
CA GLU A 169 -3.29 2.58 -19.94
C GLU A 169 -2.39 2.10 -18.78
N VAL A 170 -2.71 2.46 -17.52
CA VAL A 170 -1.95 2.00 -16.35
C VAL A 170 -2.19 0.50 -16.11
N ILE A 171 -3.42 0.03 -16.36
CA ILE A 171 -3.75 -1.40 -16.29
C ILE A 171 -3.00 -2.16 -17.39
N ASP A 172 -3.00 -1.61 -18.61
CA ASP A 172 -2.31 -2.21 -19.76
C ASP A 172 -0.80 -2.35 -19.52
N ARG A 173 -0.16 -1.37 -18.87
CA ARG A 173 1.27 -1.42 -18.52
C ARG A 173 1.63 -2.67 -17.73
N ASP A 174 0.90 -2.93 -16.64
CA ASP A 174 1.15 -4.08 -15.78
C ASP A 174 0.80 -5.41 -16.49
N ILE A 175 -0.31 -5.46 -17.23
CA ILE A 175 -0.71 -6.69 -17.96
C ILE A 175 0.29 -7.04 -19.05
N ASN A 176 0.75 -6.07 -19.84
CA ASN A 176 1.78 -6.29 -20.85
C ASN A 176 3.11 -6.73 -20.22
N GLY A 177 3.33 -6.40 -18.95
CA GLY A 177 4.40 -6.92 -18.10
C GLY A 177 4.38 -8.43 -17.86
N ILE A 178 3.18 -9.01 -17.89
CA ILE A 178 2.93 -10.39 -17.49
C ILE A 178 2.78 -11.29 -18.71
N VAL A 179 2.14 -10.80 -19.77
CA VAL A 179 1.92 -11.56 -21.00
C VAL A 179 3.23 -11.73 -21.76
N ASN A 180 3.71 -12.97 -21.83
CA ASN A 180 4.93 -13.36 -22.52
C ASN A 180 4.76 -14.74 -23.19
N GLU A 181 5.84 -15.32 -23.71
CA GLU A 181 5.80 -16.62 -24.42
C GLU A 181 5.23 -17.78 -23.58
N ASN A 182 5.27 -17.68 -22.25
CA ASN A 182 4.76 -18.68 -21.32
C ASN A 182 3.39 -18.31 -20.71
N VAL A 183 2.80 -17.16 -21.03
CA VAL A 183 1.51 -16.72 -20.49
C VAL A 183 0.53 -16.40 -21.63
N GLU A 184 -0.46 -17.27 -21.82
CA GLU A 184 -1.54 -17.10 -22.80
C GLU A 184 -2.80 -16.55 -22.12
N LEU A 185 -3.37 -15.46 -22.65
CA LEU A 185 -4.68 -14.96 -22.22
C LEU A 185 -5.80 -15.44 -23.16
N ARG A 186 -6.79 -16.14 -22.61
CA ARG A 186 -8.03 -16.54 -23.27
C ARG A 186 -9.22 -15.77 -22.70
N LEU A 187 -9.42 -14.60 -23.27
CA LEU A 187 -10.50 -13.67 -22.90
C LEU A 187 -11.84 -14.10 -23.52
N SER A 188 -12.93 -13.48 -23.08
CA SER A 188 -14.32 -13.81 -23.50
C SER A 188 -14.68 -15.30 -23.35
N THR A 189 -14.08 -15.98 -22.38
CA THR A 189 -14.26 -17.41 -22.14
C THR A 189 -14.83 -17.62 -20.73
N TYR A 190 -16.11 -17.97 -20.65
CA TYR A 190 -16.77 -18.26 -19.38
C TYR A 190 -16.53 -19.71 -18.97
N VAL A 191 -15.71 -19.92 -17.95
CA VAL A 191 -15.56 -21.24 -17.32
C VAL A 191 -16.85 -21.61 -16.60
N GLY A 192 -17.35 -22.83 -16.84
CA GLY A 192 -18.68 -23.29 -16.45
C GLY A 192 -19.74 -23.18 -17.55
N ARG A 193 -19.45 -22.48 -18.67
CA ARG A 193 -20.35 -22.37 -19.83
C ARG A 193 -19.66 -22.74 -21.14
N ASP A 194 -18.56 -22.06 -21.46
CA ASP A 194 -17.83 -22.20 -22.72
C ASP A 194 -16.76 -23.30 -22.60
N VAL A 195 -16.15 -23.44 -21.43
CA VAL A 195 -15.21 -24.51 -21.04
C VAL A 195 -15.60 -24.98 -19.63
N SER A 196 -15.61 -26.29 -19.36
CA SER A 196 -15.94 -26.79 -18.02
C SER A 196 -14.73 -26.82 -17.09
N LEU A 197 -14.94 -26.70 -15.77
CA LEU A 197 -13.88 -26.88 -14.79
C LEU A 197 -13.31 -28.30 -14.85
N ARG A 198 -14.17 -29.30 -15.15
CA ARG A 198 -13.73 -30.69 -15.38
C ARG A 198 -12.75 -30.79 -16.55
N GLN A 199 -13.03 -30.10 -17.65
CA GLN A 199 -12.12 -30.08 -18.81
C GLN A 199 -10.76 -29.47 -18.42
N LEU A 200 -10.75 -28.33 -17.71
CA LEU A 200 -9.50 -27.72 -17.25
C LEU A 200 -8.73 -28.64 -16.30
N HIS A 201 -9.41 -29.29 -15.36
CA HIS A 201 -8.82 -30.26 -14.44
C HIS A 201 -8.16 -31.45 -15.16
N ASP A 202 -8.78 -31.93 -16.24
CA ASP A 202 -8.30 -33.11 -16.98
C ASP A 202 -7.18 -32.75 -17.98
N GLU A 203 -7.16 -31.53 -18.54
CA GLU A 203 -6.18 -31.07 -19.53
C GLU A 203 -4.91 -30.42 -18.95
N TYR A 204 -4.98 -29.88 -17.72
CA TYR A 204 -3.89 -29.16 -17.08
C TYR A 204 -3.36 -29.92 -15.84
N ASP A 205 -2.12 -29.62 -15.45
CA ASP A 205 -1.49 -30.25 -14.29
C ASP A 205 -2.00 -29.67 -12.97
N ALA A 206 -2.37 -28.38 -12.98
CA ALA A 206 -3.05 -27.68 -11.89
C ALA A 206 -3.98 -26.57 -12.40
N VAL A 207 -5.01 -26.25 -11.62
CA VAL A 207 -5.99 -25.18 -11.90
C VAL A 207 -6.11 -24.25 -10.71
N LEU A 208 -5.92 -22.95 -10.93
CA LEU A 208 -6.25 -21.91 -9.95
C LEU A 208 -7.58 -21.25 -10.27
N VAL A 209 -8.53 -21.24 -9.34
CA VAL A 209 -9.75 -20.45 -9.44
C VAL A 209 -9.54 -19.12 -8.71
N ALA A 210 -9.45 -18.04 -9.47
CA ALA A 210 -9.25 -16.66 -9.03
C ALA A 210 -10.29 -15.71 -9.67
N ALA A 211 -11.55 -16.17 -9.81
CA ALA A 211 -12.60 -15.49 -10.57
C ALA A 211 -13.20 -14.24 -9.87
N GLY A 212 -12.74 -13.92 -8.65
CA GLY A 212 -13.16 -12.75 -7.89
C GLY A 212 -14.63 -12.76 -7.44
N CYS A 213 -15.14 -11.61 -7.01
CA CYS A 213 -16.51 -11.47 -6.51
C CYS A 213 -17.32 -10.50 -7.37
N PHE A 214 -18.19 -11.03 -8.20
CA PHE A 214 -19.05 -10.25 -9.10
C PHE A 214 -20.54 -10.33 -8.75
N GLU A 215 -20.96 -11.19 -7.82
CA GLU A 215 -22.36 -11.26 -7.40
C GLU A 215 -22.67 -10.14 -6.40
N PRO A 216 -23.59 -9.21 -6.68
CA PRO A 216 -23.92 -8.13 -5.77
C PRO A 216 -24.80 -8.60 -4.60
N ASN A 217 -24.60 -7.98 -3.43
CA ASN A 217 -25.49 -8.17 -2.29
C ASN A 217 -26.75 -7.31 -2.42
N TYR A 218 -27.91 -7.91 -2.19
CA TYR A 218 -29.22 -7.24 -2.22
C TYR A 218 -29.78 -6.99 -0.81
N PRO A 219 -30.47 -5.86 -0.59
CA PRO A 219 -31.09 -5.53 0.69
C PRO A 219 -32.31 -6.40 1.04
N ARG A 220 -32.94 -7.06 0.05
CA ARG A 220 -34.14 -7.91 0.21
C ARG A 220 -35.32 -7.13 0.77
N ILE A 221 -35.63 -6.00 0.14
CA ILE A 221 -36.71 -5.09 0.52
C ILE A 221 -37.70 -4.91 -0.63
N LYS A 222 -38.91 -4.42 -0.30
CA LYS A 222 -39.92 -4.13 -1.30
C LYS A 222 -39.42 -3.05 -2.28
N GLY A 223 -39.62 -3.29 -3.58
CA GLY A 223 -39.26 -2.38 -4.66
C GLY A 223 -37.81 -2.51 -5.16
N GLU A 224 -37.04 -3.51 -4.70
CA GLU A 224 -35.63 -3.67 -5.11
C GLU A 224 -35.40 -3.96 -6.60
N ASP A 225 -36.41 -4.50 -7.30
CA ASP A 225 -36.35 -4.78 -8.74
C ASP A 225 -36.92 -3.64 -9.61
N ALA A 226 -37.22 -2.48 -9.03
CA ALA A 226 -37.81 -1.37 -9.77
C ALA A 226 -36.83 -0.78 -10.81
N PRO A 227 -37.31 -0.36 -11.99
CA PRO A 227 -36.54 0.49 -12.91
C PRO A 227 -35.98 1.72 -12.19
N GLY A 228 -34.67 1.94 -12.30
CA GLY A 228 -33.93 2.96 -11.53
C GLY A 228 -33.05 2.38 -10.42
N VAL A 229 -33.23 1.09 -10.07
CA VAL A 229 -32.33 0.36 -9.16
C VAL A 229 -31.25 -0.38 -9.94
N MET A 230 -29.99 -0.25 -9.53
CA MET A 230 -28.87 -0.98 -10.14
C MET A 230 -27.83 -1.41 -9.10
N ALA A 231 -27.25 -2.59 -9.29
CA ALA A 231 -26.10 -3.01 -8.49
C ALA A 231 -24.87 -2.14 -8.80
N GLY A 232 -24.13 -1.72 -7.78
CA GLY A 232 -23.01 -0.79 -7.92
C GLY A 232 -21.93 -1.30 -8.87
N ILE A 233 -21.54 -2.57 -8.76
CA ILE A 233 -20.52 -3.15 -9.66
C ILE A 233 -20.98 -3.16 -11.14
N VAL A 234 -22.27 -3.40 -11.39
CA VAL A 234 -22.85 -3.39 -12.75
C VAL A 234 -22.90 -1.97 -13.30
N PHE A 235 -23.26 -1.01 -12.45
CA PHE A 235 -23.26 0.41 -12.79
C PHE A 235 -21.87 0.90 -13.21
N LEU A 236 -20.86 0.61 -12.40
CA LEU A 236 -19.47 0.99 -12.66
C LEU A 236 -18.94 0.32 -13.93
N GLU A 237 -19.18 -0.98 -14.10
CA GLU A 237 -18.74 -1.73 -15.29
C GLU A 237 -19.32 -1.12 -16.57
N ARG A 238 -20.62 -0.80 -16.56
CA ARG A 238 -21.27 -0.17 -17.71
C ARG A 238 -20.71 1.21 -17.99
N ALA A 239 -20.55 2.04 -16.96
CA ALA A 239 -20.03 3.40 -17.07
C ALA A 239 -18.64 3.40 -17.71
N TYR A 240 -17.77 2.51 -17.25
CA TYR A 240 -16.35 2.52 -17.62
C TYR A 240 -16.05 1.83 -18.94
N ARG A 241 -16.93 0.91 -19.35
CA ARG A 241 -16.81 0.21 -20.63
C ARG A 241 -17.64 0.85 -21.74
N GLY A 242 -18.14 2.07 -21.53
CA GLY A 242 -18.89 2.82 -22.53
C GLY A 242 -20.20 2.15 -22.95
N ARG A 243 -20.78 1.33 -22.07
CA ARG A 243 -22.08 0.70 -22.32
C ARG A 243 -23.20 1.71 -22.04
N PRO A 244 -24.37 1.59 -22.70
CA PRO A 244 -25.52 2.44 -22.41
C PRO A 244 -25.85 2.44 -20.91
N LEU A 245 -25.88 3.63 -20.33
CA LEU A 245 -26.14 3.84 -18.92
C LEU A 245 -26.94 5.14 -18.75
N GLU A 246 -28.03 5.06 -18.01
CA GLU A 246 -28.81 6.22 -17.60
C GLU A 246 -28.56 6.48 -16.11
N VAL A 247 -28.31 7.74 -15.77
CA VAL A 247 -28.18 8.21 -14.39
C VAL A 247 -29.16 9.35 -14.23
N GLY A 248 -30.04 9.24 -13.24
CA GLY A 248 -30.97 10.31 -12.95
C GLY A 248 -30.32 11.50 -12.25
N LYS A 249 -31.14 12.48 -11.88
CA LYS A 249 -30.69 13.73 -11.28
C LYS A 249 -30.46 13.63 -9.77
N SER A 250 -31.18 12.73 -9.10
CA SER A 250 -31.11 12.54 -7.65
C SER A 250 -30.82 11.09 -7.33
N VAL A 251 -29.56 10.81 -6.97
CA VAL A 251 -29.06 9.44 -6.79
C VAL A 251 -28.87 9.12 -5.31
N ILE A 252 -29.33 7.95 -4.88
CA ILE A 252 -28.98 7.36 -3.58
C ILE A 252 -28.03 6.19 -3.79
N VAL A 253 -26.90 6.19 -3.09
CA VAL A 253 -25.95 5.08 -3.05
C VAL A 253 -26.02 4.42 -1.69
N LEU A 254 -26.35 3.13 -1.65
CA LEU A 254 -26.40 2.36 -0.40
C LEU A 254 -25.04 1.70 -0.13
N GLY A 255 -24.33 2.13 0.90
CA GLY A 255 -23.06 1.53 1.28
C GLY A 255 -22.09 2.51 1.93
N GLY A 256 -20.94 1.99 2.38
CA GLY A 256 -19.88 2.79 3.01
C GLY A 256 -18.48 2.24 2.74
N GLY A 257 -18.30 1.56 1.59
CA GLY A 257 -17.02 1.04 1.10
C GLY A 257 -16.59 1.74 -0.20
N TYR A 258 -15.45 1.33 -0.77
CA TYR A 258 -14.89 1.93 -1.99
C TYR A 258 -15.89 1.95 -3.15
N THR A 259 -16.61 0.85 -3.39
CA THR A 259 -17.66 0.79 -4.42
C THR A 259 -18.73 1.87 -4.25
N ALA A 260 -19.06 2.25 -3.01
CA ALA A 260 -20.05 3.31 -2.75
C ALA A 260 -19.49 4.70 -3.12
N MET A 261 -18.22 4.97 -2.79
CA MET A 261 -17.55 6.22 -3.17
C MET A 261 -17.43 6.32 -4.69
N ASP A 262 -16.98 5.24 -5.33
CA ASP A 262 -16.83 5.17 -6.79
C ASP A 262 -18.18 5.36 -7.50
N CYS A 263 -19.26 4.74 -7.00
CA CYS A 263 -20.62 4.93 -7.52
C CYS A 263 -21.07 6.39 -7.37
N ALA A 264 -20.83 7.02 -6.22
CA ALA A 264 -21.22 8.39 -5.95
C ALA A 264 -20.48 9.38 -6.88
N SER A 265 -19.15 9.32 -6.91
CA SER A 265 -18.30 10.14 -7.78
C SER A 265 -18.62 9.95 -9.26
N THR A 266 -18.86 8.71 -9.69
CA THR A 266 -19.24 8.39 -11.08
C THR A 266 -20.61 8.97 -11.43
N SER A 267 -21.59 8.87 -10.53
CA SER A 267 -22.93 9.43 -10.73
C SER A 267 -22.88 10.94 -10.89
N TRP A 268 -22.12 11.62 -10.02
CA TRP A 268 -21.87 13.04 -10.15
C TRP A 268 -21.19 13.37 -11.47
N ARG A 269 -20.14 12.66 -11.87
CA ARG A 269 -19.44 12.92 -13.15
C ARG A 269 -20.32 12.72 -14.38
N LEU A 270 -21.33 11.84 -14.29
CA LEU A 270 -22.32 11.59 -15.33
C LEU A 270 -23.48 12.60 -15.37
N GLY A 271 -23.50 13.59 -14.46
CA GLY A 271 -24.45 14.69 -14.53
C GLY A 271 -25.59 14.65 -13.51
N ALA A 272 -25.47 13.82 -12.46
CA ALA A 272 -26.33 13.92 -11.30
C ALA A 272 -26.17 15.29 -10.63
N ASP A 273 -27.30 15.84 -10.15
CA ASP A 273 -27.37 17.15 -9.49
C ASP A 273 -27.26 16.98 -7.97
N SER A 274 -27.82 15.89 -7.42
CA SER A 274 -27.71 15.49 -6.02
C SER A 274 -27.34 14.01 -5.89
N VAL A 275 -26.40 13.71 -5.00
CA VAL A 275 -25.96 12.34 -4.72
C VAL A 275 -25.83 12.17 -3.21
N VAL A 276 -26.60 11.22 -2.67
CA VAL A 276 -26.64 10.89 -1.25
C VAL A 276 -26.03 9.51 -1.04
N ILE A 277 -25.03 9.42 -0.16
CA ILE A 277 -24.46 8.16 0.32
C ILE A 277 -25.15 7.82 1.64
N ALA A 278 -25.97 6.76 1.62
CA ALA A 278 -26.69 6.28 2.78
C ALA A 278 -25.93 5.13 3.44
N TYR A 279 -25.52 5.34 4.69
CA TYR A 279 -24.76 4.35 5.46
C TYR A 279 -25.45 3.98 6.77
N ARG A 280 -25.49 2.68 7.06
CA ARG A 280 -26.19 2.14 8.23
C ARG A 280 -25.46 2.35 9.55
N ARG A 281 -24.17 2.70 9.53
CA ARG A 281 -23.34 2.96 10.73
C ARG A 281 -22.83 4.40 10.73
N SER A 282 -21.94 4.74 11.67
CA SER A 282 -21.28 6.04 11.70
C SER A 282 -20.07 6.08 10.77
N ARG A 283 -19.46 7.27 10.64
CA ARG A 283 -18.24 7.48 9.83
C ARG A 283 -17.09 6.55 10.28
N ASP A 284 -16.93 6.35 11.58
CA ASP A 284 -15.81 5.59 12.15
C ASP A 284 -15.84 4.10 11.78
N GLU A 285 -17.00 3.56 11.39
CA GLU A 285 -17.11 2.18 10.91
C GLU A 285 -17.07 2.05 9.38
N MET A 286 -16.76 3.11 8.64
CA MET A 286 -16.51 3.00 7.20
C MET A 286 -15.20 2.27 6.93
N VAL A 287 -15.13 1.56 5.80
CA VAL A 287 -13.95 0.75 5.44
C VAL A 287 -13.03 1.46 4.44
N VAL A 288 -13.29 2.74 4.21
CA VAL A 288 -12.63 3.57 3.21
C VAL A 288 -11.58 4.44 3.90
N ASP A 289 -10.45 4.66 3.24
CA ASP A 289 -9.42 5.56 3.76
C ASP A 289 -9.87 7.03 3.77
N GLU A 290 -9.24 7.82 4.64
CA GLU A 290 -9.58 9.25 4.81
C GLU A 290 -9.34 10.08 3.54
N GLU A 291 -8.41 9.68 2.67
CA GLU A 291 -8.16 10.40 1.43
C GLU A 291 -9.35 10.28 0.48
N GLU A 292 -9.85 9.07 0.28
CA GLU A 292 -10.99 8.77 -0.57
C GLU A 292 -12.28 9.42 -0.05
N LEU A 293 -12.52 9.39 1.27
CA LEU A 293 -13.62 10.11 1.90
C LEU A 293 -13.51 11.61 1.62
N THR A 294 -12.33 12.19 1.81
CA THR A 294 -12.07 13.62 1.57
C THR A 294 -12.28 13.98 0.09
N GLU A 295 -11.87 13.14 -0.86
CA GLU A 295 -12.10 13.38 -2.29
C GLU A 295 -13.60 13.34 -2.64
N THR A 296 -14.34 12.40 -2.05
CA THR A 296 -15.79 12.26 -2.24
C THR A 296 -16.54 13.48 -1.68
N GLU A 297 -16.17 13.94 -0.48
CA GLU A 297 -16.70 15.17 0.13
C GLU A 297 -16.36 16.42 -0.71
N ARG A 298 -15.13 16.50 -1.27
CA ARG A 298 -14.73 17.60 -2.17
C ARG A 298 -15.60 17.68 -3.41
N GLU A 299 -16.03 16.54 -3.95
CA GLU A 299 -16.96 16.49 -5.09
C GLU A 299 -18.38 16.93 -4.71
N GLY A 300 -18.70 16.97 -3.41
CA GLY A 300 -19.95 17.53 -2.87
C GLY A 300 -21.03 16.48 -2.61
N MET A 301 -20.64 15.22 -2.41
CA MET A 301 -21.57 14.14 -2.05
C MET A 301 -22.10 14.36 -0.62
N GLU A 302 -23.38 14.10 -0.40
CA GLU A 302 -23.99 14.17 0.93
C GLU A 302 -23.90 12.80 1.62
N PHE A 303 -23.37 12.77 2.85
CA PHE A 303 -23.35 11.55 3.66
C PHE A 303 -24.49 11.57 4.68
N VAL A 304 -25.33 10.53 4.65
CA VAL A 304 -26.36 10.31 5.67
C VAL A 304 -26.03 9.02 6.41
N TYR A 305 -25.55 9.19 7.63
CA TYR A 305 -25.13 8.11 8.52
C TYR A 305 -26.28 7.58 9.37
N LEU A 306 -26.06 6.39 9.95
CA LEU A 306 -26.98 5.74 10.88
C LEU A 306 -28.39 5.57 10.29
N ILE A 307 -28.50 5.16 9.03
CA ILE A 307 -29.79 4.90 8.38
C ILE A 307 -29.80 3.56 7.65
N SER A 308 -30.86 2.78 7.84
CA SER A 308 -31.06 1.49 7.16
C SER A 308 -32.20 1.59 6.14
N PRO A 309 -32.05 0.97 4.96
CA PRO A 309 -33.09 0.96 3.94
C PRO A 309 -34.30 0.12 4.38
N VAL A 310 -35.52 0.59 4.10
CA VAL A 310 -36.79 -0.09 4.46
C VAL A 310 -37.61 -0.47 3.22
N GLU A 311 -37.83 0.47 2.30
CA GLU A 311 -38.64 0.27 1.10
C GLU A 311 -38.19 1.23 -0.02
N ILE A 312 -38.19 0.77 -1.26
CA ILE A 312 -38.03 1.62 -2.44
C ILE A 312 -39.41 1.98 -2.96
N LEU A 313 -39.65 3.28 -3.13
CA LEU A 313 -40.93 3.83 -3.58
C LEU A 313 -40.90 4.02 -5.09
N THR A 314 -41.97 3.62 -5.75
CA THR A 314 -42.14 3.80 -7.19
C THR A 314 -43.19 4.84 -7.54
N ASP A 315 -43.04 5.45 -8.70
CA ASP A 315 -44.05 6.27 -9.36
C ASP A 315 -45.17 5.40 -9.99
N PRO A 316 -46.22 6.01 -10.58
CA PRO A 316 -47.28 5.26 -11.25
C PRO A 316 -46.83 4.42 -12.46
N ASN A 317 -45.65 4.70 -13.04
CA ASN A 317 -45.06 3.94 -14.13
C ASN A 317 -44.15 2.81 -13.64
N GLY A 318 -43.98 2.68 -12.32
CA GLY A 318 -43.12 1.69 -11.68
C GLY A 318 -41.66 2.11 -11.54
N HIS A 319 -41.27 3.33 -11.94
CA HIS A 319 -39.90 3.82 -11.81
C HIS A 319 -39.63 4.33 -10.39
N VAL A 320 -38.39 4.27 -9.91
CA VAL A 320 -38.00 4.82 -8.60
C VAL A 320 -38.39 6.30 -8.49
N ARG A 321 -38.99 6.68 -7.35
CA ARG A 321 -39.27 8.08 -6.99
C ARG A 321 -38.71 8.50 -5.62
N GLY A 322 -38.24 7.54 -4.83
CA GLY A 322 -37.77 7.79 -3.47
C GLY A 322 -37.48 6.50 -2.73
N MET A 323 -36.90 6.63 -1.55
CA MET A 323 -36.56 5.50 -0.69
C MET A 323 -36.86 5.83 0.77
N VAL A 324 -37.49 4.89 1.47
CA VAL A 324 -37.79 4.97 2.90
C VAL A 324 -36.62 4.38 3.68
N PHE A 325 -36.20 5.12 4.70
CA PHE A 325 -35.16 4.72 5.64
C PHE A 325 -35.69 4.73 7.07
N VAL A 326 -35.03 3.99 7.94
CA VAL A 326 -35.18 4.05 9.40
C VAL A 326 -33.86 4.52 10.01
N ARG A 327 -33.91 5.33 11.07
CA ARG A 327 -32.70 5.73 11.81
C ARG A 327 -32.20 4.57 12.66
N ASN A 328 -30.89 4.49 12.81
CA ASN A 328 -30.23 3.51 13.66
C ASN A 328 -29.57 4.20 14.86
N LYS A 329 -29.43 3.45 15.94
CA LYS A 329 -28.38 3.67 16.94
C LYS A 329 -27.33 2.56 16.78
N LEU A 330 -26.12 2.79 17.29
CA LEU A 330 -25.09 1.75 17.33
C LEU A 330 -25.29 0.87 18.57
N GLY A 331 -25.39 -0.44 18.35
CA GLY A 331 -25.38 -1.46 19.39
C GLY A 331 -23.96 -1.74 19.90
N GLU A 332 -23.77 -2.87 20.57
CA GLU A 332 -22.44 -3.28 21.03
C GLU A 332 -21.50 -3.63 19.87
N PRO A 333 -20.18 -3.42 20.02
CA PRO A 333 -19.20 -3.89 19.05
C PRO A 333 -19.20 -5.42 18.95
N ASP A 334 -19.11 -5.93 17.73
CA ASP A 334 -18.91 -7.35 17.47
C ASP A 334 -17.44 -7.78 17.72
N LYS A 335 -17.10 -9.05 17.44
CA LYS A 335 -15.73 -9.58 17.59
C LYS A 335 -14.68 -8.85 16.75
N SER A 336 -15.08 -8.15 15.70
CA SER A 336 -14.19 -7.33 14.86
C SER A 336 -14.08 -5.88 15.35
N GLY A 337 -14.72 -5.54 16.47
CA GLY A 337 -14.85 -4.18 16.98
C GLY A 337 -15.94 -3.35 16.29
N ARG A 338 -16.61 -3.89 15.26
CA ARG A 338 -17.61 -3.16 14.47
C ARG A 338 -18.96 -3.18 15.17
N ARG A 339 -19.59 -2.02 15.30
CA ARG A 339 -20.88 -1.89 15.98
C ARG A 339 -22.04 -2.29 15.06
N ALA A 340 -22.98 -3.06 15.58
CA ALA A 340 -24.19 -3.43 14.85
C ALA A 340 -25.17 -2.24 14.76
N PRO A 341 -25.78 -1.97 13.60
CA PRO A 341 -26.84 -0.98 13.51
C PRO A 341 -28.15 -1.54 14.10
N GLU A 342 -28.76 -0.81 15.03
CA GLU A 342 -30.04 -1.15 15.64
C GLU A 342 -31.11 -0.13 15.23
N PRO A 343 -32.15 -0.53 14.46
CA PRO A 343 -33.22 0.36 14.04
C PRO A 343 -33.98 0.98 15.21
N ILE A 344 -34.27 2.27 15.12
CA ILE A 344 -35.11 3.03 16.04
C ILE A 344 -36.53 3.00 15.49
N GLN A 345 -37.44 2.29 16.17
CA GLN A 345 -38.83 2.17 15.74
C GLN A 345 -39.53 3.53 15.67
N GLY A 346 -40.35 3.76 14.63
CA GLY A 346 -41.09 5.01 14.45
C GLY A 346 -40.25 6.19 13.94
N SER A 347 -39.01 5.92 13.50
CA SER A 347 -38.10 6.95 12.97
C SER A 347 -38.02 6.95 11.44
N GLU A 348 -39.00 6.34 10.78
CA GLU A 348 -39.02 6.18 9.33
C GLU A 348 -39.17 7.54 8.61
N PHE A 349 -38.43 7.72 7.53
CA PHE A 349 -38.49 8.93 6.70
C PHE A 349 -38.12 8.63 5.24
N GLU A 350 -38.58 9.48 4.32
CA GLU A 350 -38.36 9.33 2.87
C GLU A 350 -37.26 10.28 2.39
N ILE A 351 -36.38 9.78 1.53
CA ILE A 351 -35.45 10.58 0.72
C ILE A 351 -35.88 10.43 -0.75
N PRO A 352 -36.34 11.51 -1.42
CA PRO A 352 -36.67 11.49 -2.84
C PRO A 352 -35.44 11.20 -3.70
N CYS A 353 -35.59 10.34 -4.71
CA CYS A 353 -34.54 9.98 -5.66
C CYS A 353 -35.15 9.37 -6.93
N ASP A 354 -34.39 9.34 -8.01
CA ASP A 354 -34.78 8.65 -9.26
C ASP A 354 -33.88 7.44 -9.55
N THR A 355 -32.73 7.35 -8.88
CA THR A 355 -31.76 6.26 -9.05
C THR A 355 -31.31 5.74 -7.69
N VAL A 356 -31.28 4.41 -7.52
CA VAL A 356 -30.72 3.74 -6.34
C VAL A 356 -29.59 2.80 -6.77
N LEU A 357 -28.40 3.02 -6.23
CA LEU A 357 -27.22 2.18 -6.47
C LEU A 357 -26.92 1.31 -5.25
N LEU A 358 -26.90 -0.02 -5.45
CA LEU A 358 -26.66 -1.00 -4.40
C LEU A 358 -25.16 -1.32 -4.27
N ALA A 359 -24.47 -0.67 -3.33
CA ALA A 359 -23.05 -0.88 -3.05
C ALA A 359 -22.84 -1.60 -1.69
N LEU A 360 -23.57 -2.70 -1.48
CA LEU A 360 -23.62 -3.46 -0.23
C LEU A 360 -22.60 -4.61 -0.15
N GLY A 361 -21.56 -4.57 -0.99
CA GLY A 361 -20.55 -5.62 -1.15
C GLY A 361 -20.92 -6.66 -2.21
N GLN A 362 -19.98 -7.58 -2.44
CA GLN A 362 -20.06 -8.62 -3.45
C GLN A 362 -19.70 -10.00 -2.88
N ALA A 363 -20.09 -11.05 -3.59
CA ALA A 363 -19.80 -12.44 -3.29
C ALA A 363 -19.31 -13.20 -4.55
N PRO A 364 -18.61 -14.33 -4.37
CA PRO A 364 -18.27 -15.21 -5.49
C PRO A 364 -19.47 -16.06 -5.91
N ASP A 365 -19.66 -16.22 -7.24
CA ASP A 365 -20.56 -17.24 -7.80
C ASP A 365 -19.86 -18.60 -7.74
N THR A 366 -20.43 -19.52 -6.98
CA THR A 366 -19.90 -20.89 -6.76
C THR A 366 -20.69 -21.96 -7.49
N THR A 367 -21.76 -21.59 -8.20
CA THR A 367 -22.71 -22.55 -8.79
C THR A 367 -22.07 -23.43 -9.85
N TRP A 368 -21.15 -22.87 -10.64
CA TRP A 368 -20.44 -23.58 -11.70
C TRP A 368 -19.39 -24.58 -11.19
N LEU A 369 -18.84 -24.39 -9.98
CA LEU A 369 -17.91 -25.35 -9.36
C LEU A 369 -18.62 -26.68 -9.10
N ALA A 370 -19.81 -26.60 -8.49
CA ALA A 370 -20.60 -27.75 -8.09
C ALA A 370 -21.30 -28.47 -9.26
N ALA A 371 -21.33 -27.84 -10.43
CA ALA A 371 -21.85 -28.44 -11.66
C ALA A 371 -20.95 -29.59 -12.14
N ASP A 372 -19.63 -29.41 -12.02
CA ASP A 372 -18.62 -30.39 -12.46
C ASP A 372 -18.12 -31.29 -11.31
N PHE A 373 -18.06 -30.76 -10.09
CA PHE A 373 -17.54 -31.44 -8.91
C PHE A 373 -18.52 -31.29 -7.74
N PRO A 374 -19.34 -32.32 -7.44
CA PRO A 374 -20.35 -32.28 -6.38
C PRO A 374 -19.79 -31.94 -4.98
N GLU A 375 -18.50 -32.15 -4.74
CA GLU A 375 -17.77 -31.81 -3.52
C GLU A 375 -17.80 -30.31 -3.21
N PHE A 376 -17.98 -29.45 -4.22
CA PHE A 376 -18.13 -28.00 -4.05
C PHE A 376 -19.57 -27.56 -3.76
N ARG A 377 -20.53 -28.50 -3.65
CA ARG A 377 -21.92 -28.15 -3.33
C ARG A 377 -22.05 -27.70 -1.88
N VAL A 378 -22.15 -26.39 -1.70
CA VAL A 378 -22.30 -25.73 -0.40
C VAL A 378 -23.54 -24.85 -0.34
N LYS A 379 -24.03 -24.52 0.86
CA LYS A 379 -25.14 -23.55 1.00
C LYS A 379 -24.66 -22.11 0.96
N ARG A 380 -23.45 -21.87 1.45
CA ARG A 380 -22.79 -20.56 1.45
C ARG A 380 -21.38 -20.76 0.90
N TRP A 381 -20.92 -19.82 0.09
CA TRP A 381 -19.57 -19.88 -0.49
C TRP A 381 -18.47 -20.03 0.58
N THR A 382 -18.67 -19.43 1.78
CA THR A 382 -17.75 -19.54 2.93
C THR A 382 -17.60 -20.95 3.50
N GLU A 383 -18.44 -21.90 3.07
CA GLU A 383 -18.36 -23.31 3.47
C GLU A 383 -17.45 -24.12 2.54
N ILE A 384 -17.01 -23.56 1.40
CA ILE A 384 -16.03 -24.21 0.53
C ILE A 384 -14.73 -24.40 1.31
N LYS A 385 -14.27 -25.66 1.37
CA LYS A 385 -13.05 -26.03 2.09
C LYS A 385 -11.84 -25.80 1.19
N VAL A 386 -11.05 -24.81 1.57
CA VAL A 386 -9.74 -24.50 1.00
C VAL A 386 -8.75 -24.51 2.16
N ASP A 387 -7.66 -25.24 1.99
CA ASP A 387 -6.58 -25.24 2.96
C ASP A 387 -5.89 -23.85 2.95
N PRO A 388 -5.78 -23.17 4.11
CA PRO A 388 -5.30 -21.78 4.15
C PRO A 388 -3.80 -21.63 3.88
N GLU A 389 -3.00 -22.71 3.98
CA GLU A 389 -1.55 -22.66 3.76
C GLU A 389 -1.18 -23.12 2.36
N THR A 390 -1.85 -24.15 1.85
CA THR A 390 -1.55 -24.79 0.57
C THR A 390 -2.46 -24.34 -0.56
N TYR A 391 -3.56 -23.64 -0.25
CA TYR A 391 -4.58 -23.18 -1.21
C TYR A 391 -5.33 -24.33 -1.93
N GLN A 392 -5.03 -25.58 -1.59
CA GLN A 392 -5.66 -26.75 -2.19
C GLN A 392 -7.10 -26.89 -1.71
N THR A 393 -7.94 -27.38 -2.62
CA THR A 393 -9.31 -27.78 -2.29
C THR A 393 -9.38 -29.27 -1.97
N VAL A 394 -10.59 -29.74 -1.65
CA VAL A 394 -10.89 -31.17 -1.53
C VAL A 394 -10.75 -31.93 -2.86
N VAL A 395 -10.74 -31.23 -4.00
CA VAL A 395 -10.51 -31.82 -5.31
C VAL A 395 -9.03 -31.65 -5.66
N PRO A 396 -8.27 -32.74 -5.85
CA PRO A 396 -6.85 -32.66 -6.23
C PRO A 396 -6.64 -31.78 -7.47
N LYS A 397 -5.47 -31.14 -7.56
CA LYS A 397 -5.09 -30.19 -8.63
C LYS A 397 -5.88 -28.87 -8.68
N ILE A 398 -6.98 -28.72 -7.94
CA ILE A 398 -7.77 -27.48 -7.92
C ILE A 398 -7.42 -26.66 -6.68
N PHE A 399 -7.03 -25.42 -6.93
CA PHE A 399 -6.69 -24.39 -5.95
C PHE A 399 -7.68 -23.24 -6.06
N ILE A 400 -7.92 -22.52 -4.96
CA ILE A 400 -8.77 -21.32 -4.96
C ILE A 400 -7.99 -20.19 -4.28
N GLY A 401 -7.94 -19.01 -4.91
CA GLY A 401 -7.21 -17.84 -4.42
C GLY A 401 -7.84 -16.50 -4.81
N GLY A 402 -7.22 -15.42 -4.34
CA GLY A 402 -7.73 -14.05 -4.42
C GLY A 402 -9.03 -13.85 -3.64
N ASP A 403 -9.77 -12.81 -4.04
CA ASP A 403 -11.07 -12.47 -3.43
C ASP A 403 -12.10 -13.61 -3.52
N TYR A 404 -11.94 -14.54 -4.48
CA TYR A 404 -12.80 -15.72 -4.58
C TYR A 404 -12.67 -16.63 -3.34
N ARG A 405 -11.51 -16.60 -2.66
CA ARG A 405 -11.23 -17.30 -1.39
C ARG A 405 -11.58 -16.45 -0.17
N THR A 406 -11.27 -15.15 -0.21
CA THR A 406 -11.24 -14.28 0.98
C THR A 406 -12.40 -13.28 1.08
N ALA A 407 -13.27 -13.22 0.07
CA ALA A 407 -14.17 -12.09 -0.20
C ALA A 407 -13.41 -10.83 -0.72
N PRO A 408 -14.12 -9.78 -1.18
CA PRO A 408 -13.49 -8.56 -1.69
C PRO A 408 -12.49 -7.95 -0.70
N SER A 409 -11.27 -7.72 -1.19
CA SER A 409 -10.15 -7.16 -0.43
C SER A 409 -9.52 -5.97 -1.19
N THR A 410 -8.35 -5.50 -0.75
CA THR A 410 -7.59 -4.48 -1.49
C THR A 410 -6.79 -5.10 -2.63
N ILE A 411 -6.44 -4.31 -3.65
CA ILE A 411 -5.65 -4.78 -4.81
C ILE A 411 -4.36 -5.47 -4.36
N ILE A 412 -3.63 -4.89 -3.41
CA ILE A 412 -2.33 -5.41 -2.96
C ILE A 412 -2.47 -6.73 -2.16
N GLU A 413 -3.58 -6.93 -1.46
CA GLU A 413 -3.89 -8.21 -0.80
C GLU A 413 -4.22 -9.28 -1.83
N ALA A 414 -5.01 -8.95 -2.86
CA ALA A 414 -5.30 -9.87 -3.95
C ALA A 414 -4.03 -10.28 -4.73
N VAL A 415 -3.10 -9.35 -4.97
CA VAL A 415 -1.77 -9.65 -5.55
C VAL A 415 -1.02 -10.64 -4.64
N ALA A 416 -0.95 -10.37 -3.34
CA ALA A 416 -0.26 -11.23 -2.39
C ALA A 416 -0.86 -12.65 -2.34
N ASP A 417 -2.18 -12.76 -2.28
CA ASP A 417 -2.87 -14.05 -2.23
C ASP A 417 -2.67 -14.86 -3.52
N GLY A 418 -2.66 -14.19 -4.69
CA GLY A 418 -2.33 -14.81 -5.97
C GLY A 418 -0.89 -15.33 -6.04
N ARG A 419 0.08 -14.53 -5.59
CA ARG A 419 1.50 -14.95 -5.51
C ARG A 419 1.70 -16.11 -4.55
N ALA A 420 1.05 -16.07 -3.38
CA ALA A 420 1.11 -17.16 -2.42
C ALA A 420 0.53 -18.45 -3.01
N ALA A 421 -0.63 -18.37 -3.67
CA ALA A 421 -1.22 -19.51 -4.38
C ALA A 421 -0.28 -20.08 -5.45
N ALA A 422 0.35 -19.23 -6.27
CA ALA A 422 1.33 -19.66 -7.27
C ALA A 422 2.51 -20.42 -6.67
N GLN A 423 3.03 -19.99 -5.52
CA GLN A 423 4.10 -20.70 -4.82
C GLN A 423 3.65 -22.09 -4.35
N GLN A 424 2.44 -22.20 -3.80
CA GLN A 424 1.93 -23.51 -3.36
C GLN A 424 1.63 -24.45 -4.53
N MET A 425 1.12 -23.91 -5.64
CA MET A 425 0.93 -24.68 -6.88
C MET A 425 2.27 -25.15 -7.45
N ALA A 426 3.29 -24.31 -7.45
CA ALA A 426 4.62 -24.70 -7.90
C ALA A 426 5.21 -25.83 -7.04
N ARG A 427 5.06 -25.77 -5.71
CA ARG A 427 5.48 -26.85 -4.78
C ARG A 427 4.70 -28.14 -5.02
N PHE A 428 3.41 -28.03 -5.32
CA PHE A 428 2.57 -29.19 -5.65
C PHE A 428 3.00 -29.87 -6.96
N LEU A 429 3.39 -29.09 -7.95
CA LEU A 429 3.83 -29.58 -9.27
C LEU A 429 5.27 -30.12 -9.24
N ASP A 430 6.15 -29.50 -8.46
CA ASP A 430 7.53 -29.91 -8.25
C ASP A 430 7.99 -29.48 -6.86
N GLU A 431 8.22 -30.45 -5.98
CA GLU A 431 8.63 -30.22 -4.58
C GLU A 431 9.92 -29.39 -4.46
N ASN A 432 10.76 -29.37 -5.50
CA ASN A 432 12.00 -28.59 -5.55
C ASN A 432 11.83 -27.21 -6.21
N ALA A 433 10.64 -26.85 -6.70
CA ALA A 433 10.42 -25.62 -7.46
C ALA A 433 10.75 -24.32 -6.70
N ILE A 434 10.72 -24.35 -5.36
CA ILE A 434 10.97 -23.19 -4.48
C ILE A 434 12.09 -23.50 -3.50
N ALA A 435 12.98 -24.44 -3.84
CA ALA A 435 14.16 -24.69 -3.04
C ALA A 435 15.11 -23.48 -3.15
N VAL A 436 14.93 -22.49 -2.27
CA VAL A 436 15.85 -21.37 -2.12
C VAL A 436 16.92 -21.81 -1.13
N ASN A 437 18.16 -21.90 -1.61
CA ASN A 437 19.31 -22.11 -0.77
C ASN A 437 19.63 -20.77 -0.07
N VAL A 438 18.90 -20.45 1.00
CA VAL A 438 19.07 -19.20 1.73
C VAL A 438 20.33 -19.29 2.58
N PRO A 439 21.36 -18.46 2.35
CA PRO A 439 22.48 -18.35 3.28
C PRO A 439 21.96 -17.88 4.64
N GLU A 440 22.37 -18.54 5.72
CA GLU A 440 21.85 -18.29 7.08
C GLU A 440 22.02 -16.83 7.52
N TYR A 441 23.03 -16.12 7.00
CA TYR A 441 23.26 -14.68 7.18
C TYR A 441 24.07 -14.14 6.00
N HIS A 442 23.72 -12.96 5.49
CA HIS A 442 24.63 -12.21 4.61
C HIS A 442 24.67 -10.74 4.98
N GLU A 443 25.90 -10.24 5.06
CA GLU A 443 26.33 -8.85 5.19
C GLU A 443 25.79 -8.03 6.38
N VAL A 444 26.74 -7.67 7.25
CA VAL A 444 26.58 -6.58 8.24
C VAL A 444 27.40 -5.40 7.74
N VAL A 445 26.74 -4.34 7.29
CA VAL A 445 27.44 -3.07 7.07
C VAL A 445 27.47 -2.33 8.40
N THR A 446 28.64 -2.33 9.03
CA THR A 446 28.86 -1.62 10.30
C THR A 446 29.46 -0.24 10.06
N LEU A 447 28.68 0.80 10.36
CA LEU A 447 29.13 2.18 10.37
C LEU A 447 29.66 2.54 11.76
N ARG A 448 30.94 2.95 11.83
CA ARG A 448 31.60 3.47 13.03
C ARG A 448 32.14 4.87 12.78
N ARG A 449 32.50 5.60 13.84
CA ARG A 449 33.17 6.89 13.71
C ARG A 449 34.52 6.72 13.00
N SER A 450 35.28 5.68 13.36
CA SER A 450 36.56 5.35 12.72
C SER A 450 36.47 4.91 11.26
N SER A 451 35.27 4.59 10.76
CA SER A 451 35.03 4.26 9.35
C SER A 451 34.94 5.50 8.46
N THR A 452 35.13 6.71 9.00
CA THR A 452 35.16 7.94 8.21
C THR A 452 36.44 8.05 7.41
N PRO A 453 36.37 8.54 6.15
CA PRO A 453 37.57 9.02 5.47
C PRO A 453 38.33 10.00 6.36
N ASP A 454 39.65 9.81 6.50
CA ASP A 454 40.56 10.59 7.37
C ASP A 454 40.49 12.13 7.19
N ASN A 455 39.78 12.61 6.17
CA ASN A 455 39.63 14.02 5.80
C ASN A 455 38.29 14.67 6.21
N ILE A 456 37.36 14.00 6.93
CA ILE A 456 36.22 14.69 7.58
C ILE A 456 36.68 15.29 8.91
N GLY A 457 37.83 15.95 8.86
CA GLY A 457 38.39 16.70 9.97
C GLY A 457 37.59 17.97 10.18
N MET A 458 37.01 18.10 11.38
CA MET A 458 36.83 19.37 12.09
C MET A 458 35.84 20.44 11.55
N ILE A 459 35.20 20.29 10.38
CA ILE A 459 34.12 21.22 9.97
C ILE A 459 33.12 20.49 9.07
N ALA A 460 32.21 19.71 9.65
CA ALA A 460 30.99 19.31 8.97
C ALA A 460 29.80 19.74 9.83
N LEU A 461 28.91 20.55 9.28
CA LEU A 461 27.62 20.87 9.91
C LEU A 461 26.87 19.55 10.14
N GLU A 462 26.05 19.46 11.20
CA GLU A 462 25.36 18.22 11.61
C GLU A 462 24.68 17.48 10.43
N GLY A 463 24.16 18.19 9.43
CA GLY A 463 23.53 17.58 8.25
C GLY A 463 24.47 17.13 7.12
N GLU A 464 25.74 17.56 7.06
CA GLU A 464 26.70 17.00 6.08
C GLU A 464 27.09 15.57 6.46
N MET A 465 27.05 15.26 7.75
CA MET A 465 27.30 13.91 8.26
C MET A 465 26.18 12.94 7.87
N ALA A 466 24.92 13.39 7.91
CA ALA A 466 23.80 12.60 7.42
C ALA A 466 23.97 12.18 5.93
N ARG A 467 24.51 13.06 5.11
CA ARG A 467 24.82 12.77 3.70
C ARG A 467 25.91 11.71 3.57
N ILE A 468 26.98 11.82 4.36
CA ILE A 468 28.16 10.94 4.26
C ILE A 468 27.85 9.51 4.71
N TYR A 469 27.10 9.32 5.79
CA TYR A 469 26.95 8.00 6.41
C TYR A 469 25.80 7.19 5.84
N HIS A 470 24.70 7.85 5.49
CA HIS A 470 23.48 7.16 5.11
C HIS A 470 22.78 7.84 3.93
N ASN A 471 23.45 8.73 3.19
CA ASN A 471 22.91 9.39 1.99
C ASN A 471 21.50 9.99 2.22
N MET A 472 21.29 10.66 3.36
CA MET A 472 20.09 11.47 3.60
C MET A 472 20.43 12.94 3.33
N SER A 473 19.46 13.72 2.88
CA SER A 473 19.65 15.17 2.72
C SER A 473 19.89 15.86 4.07
N VAL A 474 20.54 17.03 4.04
CA VAL A 474 20.88 17.82 5.25
C VAL A 474 19.64 18.18 6.07
N ASP A 475 18.50 18.41 5.40
CA ASP A 475 17.25 18.87 6.00
C ASP A 475 16.14 17.79 5.93
N TYR A 476 16.51 16.49 5.82
CA TYR A 476 15.55 15.39 5.63
C TYR A 476 14.44 15.32 6.70
N ASP A 477 14.72 15.79 7.91
CA ASP A 477 13.82 15.89 9.05
C ASP A 477 12.87 17.11 8.95
N ARG A 478 13.15 18.06 8.05
CA ARG A 478 12.41 19.32 7.87
C ARG A 478 11.68 19.41 6.53
N ILE A 479 11.94 18.51 5.59
CA ILE A 479 11.22 18.47 4.30
C ILE A 479 9.75 18.10 4.57
N PRO A 480 8.78 18.98 4.22
CA PRO A 480 7.38 18.68 4.39
C PRO A 480 6.94 17.58 3.43
N ARG A 481 5.90 16.81 3.81
CA ARG A 481 5.27 15.85 2.91
C ARG A 481 4.78 16.56 1.64
N GLN A 482 5.12 16.01 0.48
CA GLN A 482 4.70 16.53 -0.81
C GLN A 482 3.24 16.16 -1.08
N GLU A 483 2.41 17.16 -1.34
CA GLU A 483 1.01 16.94 -1.71
C GLU A 483 0.91 16.49 -3.17
N MET A 484 0.09 15.47 -3.44
CA MET A 484 -0.16 14.99 -4.81
C MET A 484 -0.85 16.10 -5.62
N PRO A 485 -0.28 16.55 -6.75
CA PRO A 485 -0.98 17.43 -7.68
C PRO A 485 -2.31 16.81 -8.11
N LYS A 486 -3.40 17.57 -7.97
CA LYS A 486 -4.76 17.09 -8.23
C LYS A 486 -5.52 18.02 -9.16
N LEU A 487 -6.39 17.47 -10.01
CA LEU A 487 -7.35 18.26 -10.76
C LEU A 487 -8.30 19.00 -9.82
N ALA A 488 -8.58 20.27 -10.14
CA ALA A 488 -9.53 21.08 -9.39
C ALA A 488 -10.97 20.59 -9.63
N LYS A 489 -11.85 20.72 -8.63
CA LYS A 489 -13.24 20.23 -8.69
C LYS A 489 -13.98 20.60 -9.99
N LYS A 490 -13.84 21.84 -10.45
CA LYS A 490 -14.50 22.33 -11.67
C LYS A 490 -14.09 21.57 -12.94
N ASP A 491 -12.90 20.97 -12.94
CA ASP A 491 -12.30 20.27 -14.07
C ASP A 491 -12.45 18.74 -13.93
N ARG A 492 -13.17 18.26 -12.90
CA ARG A 492 -13.40 16.84 -12.64
C ARG A 492 -14.65 16.27 -13.31
N ARG A 493 -15.42 17.05 -14.07
CA ARG A 493 -16.59 16.49 -14.79
C ARG A 493 -16.09 15.63 -15.96
N GLY A 494 -16.47 14.36 -15.96
CA GLY A 494 -16.01 13.35 -16.93
C GLY A 494 -15.37 12.14 -16.25
N LEU A 495 -15.53 10.97 -16.88
CA LEU A 495 -15.09 9.68 -16.30
C LEU A 495 -13.61 9.36 -16.55
N PHE A 496 -12.99 9.96 -17.57
CA PHE A 496 -11.64 9.62 -18.04
C PHE A 496 -10.62 10.73 -17.81
N LEU A 497 -10.90 11.62 -16.85
CA LEU A 497 -9.97 12.69 -16.44
C LEU A 497 -9.31 12.29 -15.13
N GLU A 498 -8.06 11.83 -15.18
CA GLU A 498 -7.30 11.39 -14.01
C GLU A 498 -7.20 12.50 -12.96
N VAL A 499 -7.62 12.24 -11.73
CA VAL A 499 -7.61 13.25 -10.67
C VAL A 499 -6.19 13.49 -10.16
N ASN A 500 -5.42 12.43 -9.93
CA ASN A 500 -4.05 12.49 -9.41
C ASN A 500 -3.07 12.65 -10.58
N GLN A 501 -2.45 13.83 -10.71
CA GLN A 501 -1.66 14.22 -11.88
C GLN A 501 -0.18 13.78 -11.81
N GLY A 502 0.20 13.02 -10.79
CA GLY A 502 1.58 12.56 -10.58
C GLY A 502 2.49 13.61 -9.96
N TYR A 503 3.62 13.17 -9.41
CA TYR A 503 4.66 14.08 -8.92
C TYR A 503 5.56 14.55 -10.05
N THR A 504 6.05 15.78 -9.93
CA THR A 504 7.25 16.20 -10.65
C THR A 504 8.50 15.49 -10.11
N GLU A 505 9.58 15.45 -10.88
CA GLU A 505 10.86 14.89 -10.43
C GLU A 505 11.33 15.52 -9.10
N ALA A 506 11.26 16.85 -8.98
CA ALA A 506 11.63 17.56 -7.77
C ALA A 506 10.79 17.14 -6.55
N GLN A 507 9.48 16.97 -6.73
CA GLN A 507 8.60 16.49 -5.66
C GLN A 507 8.90 15.03 -5.29
N ALA A 508 9.13 14.16 -6.27
CA ALA A 508 9.43 12.76 -6.03
C ALA A 508 10.76 12.59 -5.27
N VAL A 509 11.80 13.34 -5.64
CA VAL A 509 13.08 13.37 -4.92
C VAL A 509 12.89 13.91 -3.51
N ALA A 510 12.24 15.06 -3.35
CA ALA A 510 12.01 15.68 -2.04
C ALA A 510 11.20 14.77 -1.10
N GLU A 511 10.16 14.11 -1.60
CA GLU A 511 9.37 13.16 -0.80
C GLU A 511 10.18 11.93 -0.41
N SER A 512 11.00 11.43 -1.32
CA SER A 512 11.84 10.24 -1.10
C SER A 512 12.95 10.51 -0.08
N ASP A 513 13.53 11.72 -0.09
CA ASP A 513 14.55 12.17 0.85
C ASP A 513 14.09 12.16 2.32
N ARG A 514 12.77 12.15 2.58
CA ARG A 514 12.21 12.07 3.94
C ARG A 514 12.39 10.70 4.59
N CYS A 515 12.85 9.68 3.85
CA CYS A 515 12.93 8.30 4.32
C CYS A 515 13.95 8.16 5.47
N LEU A 516 13.52 7.64 6.62
CA LEU A 516 14.38 7.42 7.80
C LEU A 516 15.31 6.20 7.70
N LYS A 517 15.28 5.48 6.56
CA LYS A 517 16.12 4.29 6.30
C LYS A 517 16.11 3.28 7.46
N CYS A 518 14.90 2.81 7.84
CA CYS A 518 14.67 1.98 9.02
C CYS A 518 15.42 0.62 9.04
N ASN A 519 16.12 0.24 7.98
CA ASN A 519 16.99 -0.94 7.95
C ASN A 519 18.35 -0.75 8.66
N PHE A 520 18.72 0.49 9.01
CA PHE A 520 19.96 0.83 9.72
C PHE A 520 19.75 0.88 11.22
N ASN A 521 20.15 -0.14 11.98
CA ASN A 521 19.85 -0.24 13.41
C ASN A 521 21.02 0.27 14.26
N ILE A 522 20.73 0.90 15.40
CA ILE A 522 21.77 1.37 16.32
C ILE A 522 22.11 0.23 17.28
N GLU A 523 23.40 -0.06 17.43
CA GLU A 523 23.88 -1.09 18.34
C GLU A 523 24.97 -0.59 19.25
N ILE A 524 24.92 -1.05 20.50
CA ILE A 524 25.81 -0.60 21.57
C ILE A 524 26.69 -1.78 22.00
N ILE A 525 28.01 -1.62 21.83
CA ILE A 525 29.04 -2.54 22.30
C ILE A 525 29.45 -2.11 23.70
N GLY A 526 28.87 -2.75 24.72
CA GLY A 526 29.04 -2.38 26.12
C GLY A 526 30.50 -2.33 26.58
N GLU A 527 31.33 -3.22 26.08
CA GLU A 527 32.76 -3.34 26.44
C GLU A 527 33.60 -2.13 26.00
N LEU A 528 33.13 -1.39 24.99
CA LEU A 528 33.79 -0.17 24.50
C LEU A 528 33.24 1.10 25.16
N CYS A 529 32.09 1.01 25.85
CA CYS A 529 31.41 2.17 26.39
C CYS A 529 32.11 2.71 27.64
N ILE A 530 32.51 3.99 27.60
CA ILE A 530 33.09 4.70 28.75
C ILE A 530 32.05 5.51 29.55
N ILE A 531 30.76 5.31 29.27
CA ILE A 531 29.64 5.90 30.03
C ILE A 531 29.73 7.45 30.06
N CYS A 532 30.18 8.08 28.97
CA CYS A 532 30.39 9.53 28.94
C CYS A 532 29.10 10.36 28.73
N GLY A 533 27.97 9.72 28.42
CA GLY A 533 26.70 10.42 28.16
C GLY A 533 26.60 11.15 26.82
N GLY A 534 27.66 11.18 26.00
CA GLY A 534 27.69 11.98 24.77
C GLY A 534 26.60 11.61 23.76
N CYS A 535 26.21 10.33 23.70
CA CYS A 535 25.14 9.88 22.81
C CYS A 535 23.73 10.33 23.24
N VAL A 536 23.50 10.48 24.55
CA VAL A 536 22.27 11.04 25.12
C VAL A 536 22.22 12.55 24.81
N ASP A 537 23.32 13.25 25.10
CA ASP A 537 23.47 14.70 24.90
C ASP A 537 23.25 15.14 23.44
N VAL A 538 23.72 14.36 22.47
CA VAL A 538 23.61 14.69 21.04
C VAL A 538 22.30 14.23 20.40
N CYS A 539 21.46 13.46 21.09
CA CYS A 539 20.27 12.87 20.50
C CYS A 539 19.17 13.94 20.30
N PRO A 540 18.80 14.29 19.05
CA PRO A 540 17.83 15.36 18.82
C PRO A 540 16.39 14.96 19.21
N MET A 541 16.12 13.66 19.30
CA MET A 541 14.80 13.12 19.63
C MET A 541 14.67 12.73 21.11
N ASP A 542 15.74 12.85 21.90
CA ASP A 542 15.77 12.41 23.30
C ASP A 542 15.33 10.93 23.48
N VAL A 543 15.77 10.04 22.58
CA VAL A 543 15.37 8.61 22.56
C VAL A 543 16.44 7.68 23.13
N ILE A 544 17.63 8.18 23.46
CA ILE A 544 18.70 7.40 24.08
C ILE A 544 18.75 7.75 25.56
N HIS A 545 18.59 6.76 26.42
CA HIS A 545 18.60 6.94 27.86
C HIS A 545 19.69 6.10 28.52
N MET A 546 20.32 6.68 29.54
CA MET A 546 21.26 6.00 30.42
C MET A 546 20.69 6.03 31.83
N VAL A 547 20.31 4.87 32.37
CA VAL A 547 19.75 4.78 33.73
C VAL A 547 20.66 3.95 34.63
N ASP A 548 20.60 4.21 35.93
CA ASP A 548 21.26 3.36 36.90
C ASP A 548 20.57 1.99 36.97
N MET A 549 21.35 0.91 37.02
CA MET A 549 20.82 -0.46 37.09
C MET A 549 19.89 -0.69 38.29
N SER A 550 20.10 0.05 39.39
CA SER A 550 19.25 -0.05 40.59
C SER A 550 17.83 0.52 40.42
N ASP A 551 17.60 1.30 39.35
CA ASP A 551 16.29 1.84 39.01
C ASP A 551 15.47 0.90 38.09
N ILE A 552 16.05 -0.22 37.63
CA ILE A 552 15.37 -1.23 36.79
C ILE A 552 14.67 -2.26 37.68
N VAL A 553 13.41 -2.59 37.37
CA VAL A 553 12.62 -3.55 38.13
C VAL A 553 12.71 -4.94 37.47
N ASP A 554 12.76 -6.01 38.27
CA ASP A 554 12.99 -7.41 37.84
C ASP A 554 11.97 -7.98 36.83
N ASP A 555 10.82 -7.32 36.63
CA ASP A 555 9.81 -7.72 35.65
C ASP A 555 10.08 -7.17 34.22
N GLY A 556 11.22 -6.51 34.02
CA GLY A 556 11.61 -5.91 32.74
C GLY A 556 10.92 -4.57 32.47
N SER A 557 10.06 -4.09 33.37
CA SER A 557 9.48 -2.76 33.28
C SER A 557 10.42 -1.68 33.82
N ILE A 558 10.41 -0.51 33.18
CA ILE A 558 11.28 0.61 33.55
C ILE A 558 10.39 1.73 34.13
N PRO A 559 10.69 2.28 35.32
CA PRO A 559 10.02 3.49 35.82
C PRO A 559 10.29 4.69 34.91
N ALA A 560 9.40 5.68 34.89
CA ALA A 560 9.59 6.93 34.14
C ALA A 560 10.99 7.52 34.43
N VAL A 561 11.78 7.69 33.37
CA VAL A 561 13.20 8.02 33.47
C VAL A 561 13.37 9.42 34.09
N GLY A 562 14.03 9.49 35.24
CA GLY A 562 14.40 10.74 35.91
C GLY A 562 15.82 11.19 35.57
N ALA A 563 16.13 12.45 35.84
CA ALA A 563 17.47 13.02 35.62
C ALA A 563 18.58 12.19 36.31
N ALA A 564 19.73 12.08 35.63
CA ALA A 564 20.85 11.23 36.01
C ALA A 564 21.29 11.38 37.48
N LYS A 565 21.38 10.25 38.19
CA LYS A 565 22.06 10.11 39.49
C LYS A 565 23.48 9.56 39.28
N LYS A 566 24.29 9.53 40.33
CA LYS A 566 25.61 8.88 40.31
C LYS A 566 25.48 7.40 39.92
N TRP A 567 26.27 6.95 38.95
CA TRP A 567 26.22 5.60 38.36
C TRP A 567 27.10 4.60 39.12
N GLU A 568 26.88 4.45 40.42
CA GLU A 568 27.73 3.61 41.29
C GLU A 568 27.52 2.11 41.03
N ASN A 569 26.36 1.71 40.47
CA ASN A 569 25.97 0.30 40.28
C ASN A 569 25.97 -0.16 38.81
N GLY A 570 26.52 0.64 37.89
CA GLY A 570 26.46 0.40 36.44
C GLY A 570 25.29 1.10 35.75
N VAL A 571 25.28 1.05 34.41
CA VAL A 571 24.30 1.76 33.57
C VAL A 571 23.63 0.81 32.60
N ALA A 572 22.30 0.85 32.54
CA ALA A 572 21.55 0.32 31.40
C ALA A 572 21.34 1.41 30.36
N PHE A 573 21.55 1.03 29.10
CA PHE A 573 21.26 1.84 27.94
C PHE A 573 19.91 1.42 27.35
N PHE A 574 19.08 2.41 27.06
CA PHE A 574 17.84 2.22 26.32
C PHE A 574 17.83 3.11 25.09
N LEU A 575 17.31 2.57 24.01
CA LEU A 575 17.00 3.29 22.80
C LEU A 575 15.53 3.06 22.47
N ASP A 576 14.74 4.12 22.44
CA ASP A 576 13.43 4.06 21.81
C ASP A 576 13.60 4.04 20.28
N GLU A 577 13.63 2.81 19.74
CA GLU A 577 13.73 2.54 18.31
C GLU A 577 12.50 3.02 17.52
N THR A 578 11.36 3.23 18.18
CA THR A 578 10.12 3.68 17.51
C THR A 578 10.17 5.15 17.15
N ALA A 579 10.79 5.98 17.99
CA ALA A 579 10.97 7.41 17.78
C ALA A 579 12.34 7.78 17.18
N CYS A 580 13.29 6.85 17.09
CA CYS A 580 14.61 7.10 16.50
C CYS A 580 14.53 7.43 15.00
N ILE A 581 15.10 8.59 14.62
CA ILE A 581 15.16 9.07 13.22
C ILE A 581 16.40 8.63 12.44
N ARG A 582 17.27 7.80 13.06
CA ARG A 582 18.48 7.23 12.42
C ARG A 582 19.45 8.29 11.85
N CYS A 583 19.60 9.41 12.54
CA CYS A 583 20.48 10.53 12.15
C CYS A 583 21.99 10.27 12.30
N ALA A 584 22.39 9.13 12.89
CA ALA A 584 23.77 8.74 13.19
C ALA A 584 24.59 9.69 14.08
N LEU A 585 24.01 10.77 14.63
CA LEU A 585 24.72 11.72 15.51
C LEU A 585 25.35 11.04 16.74
N CYS A 586 24.68 10.05 17.33
CA CYS A 586 25.19 9.28 18.47
C CYS A 586 26.47 8.50 18.16
N ILE A 587 26.62 8.00 16.93
CA ILE A 587 27.81 7.26 16.47
C ILE A 587 28.97 8.22 16.29
N ILE A 588 28.71 9.35 15.64
CA ILE A 588 29.70 10.41 15.39
C ILE A 588 30.22 10.97 16.71
N ARG A 589 29.33 11.15 17.69
CA ARG A 589 29.67 11.66 19.01
C ARG A 589 30.41 10.63 19.87
N CYS A 590 30.27 9.34 19.60
CA CYS A 590 30.88 8.29 20.39
C CYS A 590 32.42 8.36 20.27
N PRO A 591 33.17 8.54 21.38
CA PRO A 591 34.63 8.63 21.33
C PRO A 591 35.34 7.28 21.20
N THR A 592 34.63 6.17 21.45
CA THR A 592 35.22 4.83 21.54
C THR A 592 34.66 3.83 20.53
N ASP A 593 33.84 4.29 19.58
CA ASP A 593 33.09 3.42 18.66
C ASP A 593 32.18 2.40 19.36
N ALA A 594 31.79 2.67 20.61
CA ALA A 594 30.86 1.84 21.36
C ALA A 594 29.44 1.86 20.78
N ILE A 595 29.08 2.88 20.00
CA ILE A 595 27.79 2.93 19.29
C ILE A 595 28.08 2.81 17.80
N THR A 596 27.38 1.88 17.15
CA THR A 596 27.50 1.58 15.73
C THR A 596 26.14 1.63 15.05
N MET A 597 26.11 1.85 13.74
CA MET A 597 24.91 1.59 12.93
C MET A 597 25.15 0.35 12.09
N ASN A 598 24.32 -0.66 12.28
CA ASN A 598 24.42 -1.91 11.56
C ASN A 598 23.22 -2.06 10.63
N ARG A 599 23.52 -2.29 9.35
CA ARG A 599 22.53 -2.77 8.39
C ARG A 599 22.68 -4.27 8.28
N TYR A 600 21.56 -4.99 8.37
CA TYR A 600 21.51 -6.44 8.24
C TYR A 600 20.88 -6.85 6.91
N GLY A 601 21.54 -7.77 6.21
CA GLY A 601 20.93 -8.57 5.16
C GLY A 601 20.31 -9.84 5.76
N THR A 602 19.02 -10.08 5.54
CA THR A 602 18.36 -11.35 5.84
C THR A 602 17.32 -11.63 4.77
N VAL A 603 17.27 -12.86 4.29
CA VAL A 603 16.19 -13.34 3.41
C VAL A 603 15.31 -14.26 4.23
N MET A 604 14.01 -13.95 4.32
CA MET A 604 13.06 -14.88 4.92
C MET A 604 12.44 -15.74 3.82
N PRO A 605 12.52 -17.09 3.91
CA PRO A 605 11.86 -17.97 2.95
C PRO A 605 10.34 -17.87 3.08
N ALA A 606 9.63 -18.23 2.01
CA ALA A 606 8.18 -18.30 2.02
C ALA A 606 7.67 -19.48 2.87
N VAL A 607 6.68 -19.23 3.72
CA VAL A 607 6.05 -20.24 4.58
C VAL A 607 4.53 -20.10 4.50
N GLY A 608 3.84 -21.13 4.00
CA GLY A 608 2.38 -21.11 3.80
C GLY A 608 1.94 -19.94 2.91
N ASN A 609 1.11 -19.06 3.47
CA ASN A 609 0.62 -17.85 2.81
C ASN A 609 1.55 -16.62 2.98
N VAL A 610 2.65 -16.76 3.73
CA VAL A 610 3.62 -15.68 3.93
C VAL A 610 4.63 -15.69 2.79
N LEU A 611 4.63 -14.59 2.03
CA LEU A 611 5.55 -14.38 0.92
C LEU A 611 6.97 -14.13 1.41
N PRO A 612 7.98 -14.47 0.59
CA PRO A 612 9.37 -14.25 0.96
C PRO A 612 9.61 -12.76 1.10
N LYS A 613 10.42 -12.41 2.10
CA LYS A 613 10.85 -11.05 2.36
C LYS A 613 12.34 -10.98 2.14
N GLU A 614 12.70 -10.35 1.04
CA GLU A 614 14.08 -10.01 0.74
C GLU A 614 14.42 -8.71 1.46
N SER A 615 15.51 -8.70 2.22
CA SER A 615 16.15 -7.45 2.62
C SER A 615 17.12 -6.92 1.55
N ILE A 616 17.11 -7.51 0.34
CA ILE A 616 18.29 -7.61 -0.55
C ILE A 616 19.05 -6.29 -0.65
N ASP A 617 20.37 -6.47 -0.59
CA ASP A 617 21.44 -5.54 -0.94
C ASP A 617 20.95 -4.41 -1.85
N ASP A 618 20.67 -3.24 -1.27
CA ASP A 618 21.14 -1.97 -1.85
C ASP A 618 22.68 -1.98 -2.14
N GLU A 619 23.21 -3.02 -2.80
CA GLU A 619 24.60 -3.12 -3.27
C GLU A 619 24.96 -1.91 -4.15
N ILE A 620 23.96 -1.21 -4.68
CA ILE A 620 24.07 0.06 -5.41
C ILE A 620 24.63 1.21 -4.53
N HIS A 621 24.78 1.04 -3.21
CA HIS A 621 25.33 2.08 -2.32
C HIS A 621 26.54 1.68 -1.47
N LEU A 622 27.01 0.43 -1.53
CA LEU A 622 28.32 0.09 -0.94
C LEU A 622 29.50 0.61 -1.75
N ASP A 623 29.24 1.08 -2.97
CA ASP A 623 30.18 1.94 -3.66
C ASP A 623 30.14 3.36 -3.09
N LEU A 624 30.57 3.48 -1.83
CA LEU A 624 30.94 4.75 -1.18
C LEU A 624 31.95 5.55 -2.03
N THR A 625 32.53 4.97 -3.09
CA THR A 625 33.43 5.64 -4.04
C THR A 625 32.80 6.05 -5.38
N VAL A 626 31.78 5.37 -5.90
CA VAL A 626 31.06 5.78 -7.13
C VAL A 626 29.97 6.82 -6.80
N GLY A 627 29.31 6.69 -5.65
CA GLY A 627 28.49 7.76 -5.07
C GLY A 627 29.33 8.99 -4.76
N ALA A 628 30.51 8.87 -4.14
CA ALA A 628 31.35 10.04 -3.86
C ALA A 628 31.94 10.72 -5.11
N LYS A 629 31.84 10.12 -6.31
CA LYS A 629 32.22 10.77 -7.59
C LYS A 629 31.04 11.32 -8.38
N LYS A 630 29.82 10.76 -8.25
CA LYS A 630 28.59 11.23 -8.94
C LYS A 630 27.59 11.96 -8.04
N ALA A 631 27.51 11.64 -6.75
CA ALA A 631 26.80 12.38 -5.69
C ALA A 631 27.56 13.66 -5.26
N VAL A 632 28.60 14.05 -6.01
CA VAL A 632 29.08 15.44 -6.07
C VAL A 632 28.19 16.29 -6.98
N ARG A 633 27.08 15.76 -7.51
CA ARG A 633 25.97 16.66 -7.85
C ARG A 633 25.40 17.16 -6.53
N PRO A 634 25.40 18.48 -6.26
CA PRO A 634 24.70 18.99 -5.09
C PRO A 634 23.25 18.54 -5.19
N LEU A 635 22.82 17.64 -4.31
CA LEU A 635 21.39 17.47 -4.03
C LEU A 635 20.91 18.88 -3.64
N PRO A 636 20.03 19.50 -4.43
CA PRO A 636 19.66 20.89 -4.22
C PRO A 636 19.19 21.05 -2.77
N LEU A 637 19.66 22.10 -2.10
CA LEU A 637 19.02 22.53 -0.86
C LEU A 637 17.53 22.65 -1.16
N TYR A 638 16.68 22.09 -0.30
CA TYR A 638 15.25 22.21 -0.45
C TYR A 638 14.90 23.69 -0.62
N ASP A 639 14.43 24.07 -1.80
CA ASP A 639 13.98 25.42 -2.11
C ASP A 639 12.48 25.50 -1.80
N PRO A 640 12.06 26.21 -0.73
CA PRO A 640 10.66 26.34 -0.36
C PRO A 640 9.80 26.96 -1.47
N SER A 641 10.40 27.66 -2.43
CA SER A 641 9.70 28.26 -3.57
C SER A 641 9.27 27.24 -4.63
N LEU A 642 9.86 26.05 -4.66
CA LEU A 642 9.44 24.93 -5.52
C LEU A 642 8.16 24.24 -5.01
N ALA A 643 7.80 24.44 -3.73
CA ALA A 643 6.57 23.94 -3.12
C ALA A 643 5.39 24.96 -3.22
N ALA A 644 5.41 25.84 -4.24
CA ALA A 644 4.47 26.94 -4.41
C ALA A 644 2.99 26.49 -4.50
N GLY A 645 2.36 26.37 -3.33
CA GLY A 645 0.94 26.18 -3.12
C GLY A 645 0.46 26.47 -1.69
N TYR A 646 1.39 26.64 -0.75
CA TYR A 646 1.06 26.83 0.67
C TYR A 646 1.08 28.32 1.07
N LYS A 647 -0.10 28.92 1.28
CA LYS A 647 -0.22 30.14 2.10
C LYS A 647 -0.36 29.70 3.56
N PRO A 648 0.61 29.95 4.44
CA PRO A 648 0.45 29.62 5.85
C PRO A 648 -0.63 30.53 6.45
N VAL A 649 -1.72 29.92 6.93
CA VAL A 649 -2.65 30.58 7.84
C VAL A 649 -1.95 30.62 9.20
N LEU A 650 -1.28 31.73 9.48
CA LEU A 650 -0.75 32.01 10.82
C LEU A 650 -1.94 32.32 11.73
N ASN A 651 -2.31 31.33 12.56
CA ASN A 651 -3.21 31.56 13.68
C ASN A 651 -2.60 32.60 14.62
N GLY A 652 -3.39 33.63 14.91
CA GLY A 652 -3.00 34.75 15.76
C GLY A 652 -2.62 34.29 17.17
N HIS A 653 -1.38 34.59 17.55
CA HIS A 653 -1.03 34.91 18.92
C HIS A 653 -0.40 36.29 18.89
N VAL A 654 -1.10 37.25 19.48
CA VAL A 654 -0.63 38.63 19.68
C VAL A 654 0.38 38.61 20.83
N PRO A 655 1.67 38.91 20.62
CA PRO A 655 2.60 39.12 21.72
C PRO A 655 2.56 40.60 22.11
N ASN A 656 2.31 40.86 23.38
CA ASN A 656 2.40 42.19 23.99
C ASN A 656 3.74 42.86 23.64
N GLY A 657 3.65 44.07 23.11
CA GLY A 657 4.80 44.87 22.73
C GLY A 657 5.60 45.32 23.95
N ASN A 658 6.91 45.14 23.90
CA ASN A 658 7.88 46.13 24.36
C ASN A 658 9.09 46.08 23.46
N GLY A 659 9.41 47.25 22.88
CA GLY A 659 10.25 47.36 21.70
C GLY A 659 11.75 47.40 22.00
N HIS A 660 12.51 46.97 20.99
CA HIS A 660 13.76 47.59 20.57
C HIS A 660 14.08 47.12 19.15
N LYS A 661 14.12 48.05 18.18
CA LYS A 661 14.62 47.83 16.82
C LYS A 661 16.09 48.25 16.77
N PRO A 662 17.02 47.41 16.29
CA PRO A 662 18.25 47.89 15.68
C PRO A 662 18.07 47.95 14.15
N GLN A 663 18.39 49.10 13.57
CA GLN A 663 18.49 49.31 12.13
C GLN A 663 19.73 48.58 11.58
N VAL A 664 19.57 47.83 10.49
CA VAL A 664 20.70 47.36 9.67
C VAL A 664 20.63 48.08 8.32
N LYS A 665 21.69 48.83 8.01
CA LYS A 665 21.92 49.47 6.71
C LYS A 665 22.46 48.43 5.73
N GLU A 666 21.84 48.33 4.56
CA GLU A 666 22.40 47.66 3.39
C GLU A 666 23.70 48.33 2.94
N LYS A 667 24.71 47.53 2.65
CA LYS A 667 25.83 47.89 1.81
C LYS A 667 25.93 46.85 0.70
N GLU A 668 25.64 47.29 -0.52
CA GLU A 668 26.07 46.65 -1.75
C GLU A 668 27.59 46.43 -1.72
N LEU A 669 28.04 45.30 -2.24
CA LEU A 669 29.36 45.19 -2.86
C LEU A 669 29.33 44.09 -3.92
N THR A 670 29.40 44.56 -5.15
CA THR A 670 29.83 43.88 -6.36
C THR A 670 31.19 43.21 -6.19
N HIS A 671 31.29 41.91 -6.49
CA HIS A 671 32.08 41.38 -7.61
C HIS A 671 31.82 39.89 -7.81
#